data_AF-A0A078HXV4-F1
#
_entry.id   AF-A0A078HXV4-F1
#
_cell.length_a   1.000
_cell.length_b   1.000
_cell.length_c   1.000
_cell.angle_alpha   90.00
_cell.angle_beta   90.00
_cell.angle_gamma   90.00
#
_symmetry.space_group_name_H-M   'P 1'
#
loop_
_entity.id
_entity.type
_entity.pdbx_description
1 polymer ?
#
loop_
_entity_poly.entity_id
_entity_poly.type
_entity_poly.pdbx_seq_one_letter_code
_entity_poly.pdbx_strand_id
1 'polypeptide(L)'
;MTSLMSTLLLLQCVSTLVFTTISTPPDDPVKCVSGNSDCTVTNSYGAFPDRSTCRAAEVTYPTTEAELISIVAAATKTGRKMRVTTRYSHSITKLVCVDGTDGLFISTKFLNHTVQADADAMTLTVESGVTLRQLIAEAAKIGLALPYAPYWWGLTVGGMMGTGAHGSSLWGKGSAVHDHVTEIRMVSPGSVNDGFAKVRVLSETTTPNEFNAAKVSLGVLGVISQVTFTLQPMFKRSLRYVMKNDSDFGDQAVTFGKKHEFADFIWLPSQGKVVYRMDDRVLVNTSGNGLFDILPFRSQLSAALAIIRSSEETQERFRDANGKCVGATLISSTLFASSYGLTNNGIIFTGYPVTGSQNRMMSSGSCLDSLQDGLITACPWDSRIKSEFFHQTTFSVPLTQVKSFIDDIKSLVKIERKSLCGLELYYGILMRYVTSSPAYLGKETEALDFDLTYYRAKDPLTPRIYEDFIEEIEQIALFKYNALPHWGKNRNLAFDGVIKKYKNAPAFLKVKESFDPTGLFSTEWTDQILGIKGNVTIVKDGCALEGLCICSEDAHCAPTKRYLCRPGKVYKEARVCTRVSGISVIQSLFKSSKKIHLQYIWRESDKTQSKPMVFSYSPSYGFPQNAVVWRTLLGLLCIFTLVLTAVSTPPEDPVKCVSGNANCTVTNSYGAFPDRSTCRAASVAYPTTEDELVAIVAAATKTGQKMRVTTRYSHSITKLVCTDGTKGLFISTKFLNHTVQSDAKAMTLTVESGVTLRQLISEAAKVGLALPYAPYWWGLTVGGMMGTGAHGSSLWGKGSAVHDYVTEIRMVSPGSVSDGFAKVRVLSETTTPNEFNAAKVSLGVLGVVSQVTFKLQPMFKRSLTYTMRNDSDFGEQAVTFGKKHEFADFLWLPSQGKVVYRRDDRVAVNTSGNGLYDFLPFRSQLSVAIAIIRSSEETQERFRDANGKCVGATLISSTLFGTSYGLTNNGVIFTGYPVIGSQNRMMSSGSCLDSLQDGLITACAWDSRINGEFFHQTTFSVSLTQVKSFINDIKSLIKIEPKSLCGLELHYGILMRYVTSSPAYLGKETEALDFDITYYRAKDPLAPRLYEDFIEEIEQIALFKYNALPHWGKNRNLAFDGVIKKYKNVPAFLKVKESYDPTGLFSTEWTDQILGIKGNATIVKNGCALEGLCICSEDAHCAPTKGYLCRPGKVYKEARVCTRVSGINEALSVS
;
A
#
# COMPACT_ATOMS: atom_id res chain seq x y z
N MET A 1 10.06 0.02 31.26
CA MET A 1 10.29 -0.90 30.12
C MET A 1 9.01 -1.60 29.69
N THR A 2 8.34 -2.38 30.55
CA THR A 2 7.07 -3.06 30.24
C THR A 2 6.05 -2.19 29.48
N SER A 3 5.71 -1.00 30.00
CA SER A 3 4.83 -0.04 29.32
C SER A 3 5.27 0.33 27.90
N LEU A 4 6.58 0.44 27.64
CA LEU A 4 7.11 0.79 26.32
C LEU A 4 6.87 -0.33 25.30
N MET A 5 6.99 -1.59 25.75
CA MET A 5 6.68 -2.78 24.94
C MET A 5 5.16 -2.95 24.76
N SER A 6 4.34 -2.63 25.76
CA SER A 6 2.87 -2.56 25.61
C SER A 6 2.45 -1.54 24.54
N THR A 7 3.12 -0.38 24.45
CA THR A 7 2.82 0.60 23.39
C THR A 7 3.28 0.11 22.01
N LEU A 8 4.44 -0.56 21.90
CA LEU A 8 4.85 -1.23 20.65
C LEU A 8 3.85 -2.31 20.21
N LEU A 9 3.29 -3.06 21.15
CA LEU A 9 2.22 -4.04 20.91
C LEU A 9 0.90 -3.37 20.44
N LEU A 10 0.60 -2.16 20.92
CA LEU A 10 -0.51 -1.35 20.40
C LEU A 10 -0.25 -0.88 18.95
N LEU A 11 0.97 -0.40 18.65
CA LEU A 11 1.39 -0.07 17.28
C LEU A 11 1.21 -1.28 16.35
N GLN A 12 1.63 -2.46 16.81
CA GLN A 12 1.48 -3.74 16.12
C GLN A 12 0.01 -4.07 15.78
N CYS A 13 -0.95 -3.65 16.60
CA CYS A 13 -2.37 -3.80 16.29
C CYS A 13 -2.89 -2.74 15.32
N VAL A 14 -2.36 -1.51 15.38
CA VAL A 14 -2.64 -0.49 14.35
C VAL A 14 -2.13 -0.95 12.99
N SER A 15 -0.93 -1.56 12.90
CA SER A 15 -0.42 -2.10 11.64
C SER A 15 -1.22 -3.27 11.07
N THR A 16 -1.89 -4.07 11.91
CA THR A 16 -2.85 -5.10 11.43
C THR A 16 -4.22 -4.52 11.05
N LEU A 17 -4.51 -3.26 11.38
CA LEU A 17 -5.71 -2.52 10.98
C LEU A 17 -5.49 -1.64 9.74
N VAL A 18 -4.25 -1.45 9.29
CA VAL A 18 -3.94 -0.78 8.02
C VAL A 18 -4.16 -1.77 6.88
N PHE A 19 -5.29 -1.65 6.17
CA PHE A 19 -5.57 -2.44 4.98
C PHE A 19 -4.75 -1.92 3.79
N THR A 20 -3.68 -2.64 3.42
CA THR A 20 -2.94 -2.40 2.19
C THR A 20 -3.56 -3.20 1.05
N THR A 21 -4.10 -2.52 0.04
CA THR A 21 -4.62 -3.15 -1.19
C THR A 21 -3.52 -3.61 -2.16
N ILE A 22 -2.27 -3.22 -1.87
CA ILE A 22 -1.09 -3.65 -2.61
C ILE A 22 -0.22 -4.55 -1.72
N SER A 23 0.58 -5.39 -2.37
CA SER A 23 1.41 -6.44 -1.79
C SER A 23 2.42 -6.85 -2.85
N THR A 24 3.71 -6.83 -2.54
CA THR A 24 4.67 -7.61 -3.33
C THR A 24 4.40 -9.11 -3.04
N PRO A 25 3.91 -9.90 -4.02
CA PRO A 25 3.64 -11.31 -3.78
C PRO A 25 4.96 -12.07 -3.61
N PRO A 26 4.99 -13.21 -2.88
CA PRO A 26 6.17 -14.06 -2.77
C PRO A 26 6.71 -14.44 -4.16
N ASP A 27 8.03 -14.36 -4.31
CA ASP A 27 8.71 -14.77 -5.54
C ASP A 27 8.48 -16.26 -5.84
N ASP A 28 8.88 -16.68 -7.04
CA ASP A 28 9.21 -18.07 -7.29
C ASP A 28 10.19 -18.61 -6.22
N PRO A 29 9.85 -19.73 -5.55
CA PRO A 29 10.70 -20.36 -4.54
C PRO A 29 11.92 -21.07 -5.12
N VAL A 30 11.98 -21.30 -6.44
CA VAL A 30 13.17 -21.83 -7.11
C VAL A 30 14.11 -20.68 -7.48
N LYS A 31 15.36 -20.75 -7.02
CA LYS A 31 16.43 -19.78 -7.33
C LYS A 31 17.62 -20.51 -7.95
N CYS A 32 17.97 -20.20 -9.20
CA CYS A 32 19.06 -20.83 -9.94
C CYS A 32 20.22 -19.85 -10.18
N VAL A 33 21.45 -20.36 -10.31
CA VAL A 33 22.65 -19.54 -10.50
C VAL A 33 22.83 -19.10 -11.95
N SER A 34 22.50 -19.97 -12.92
CA SER A 34 22.63 -19.65 -14.35
C SER A 34 21.46 -20.23 -15.14
N GLY A 35 20.56 -19.37 -15.63
CA GLY A 35 19.35 -19.79 -16.32
C GLY A 35 18.50 -20.74 -15.47
N ASN A 36 18.38 -21.99 -15.92
CA ASN A 36 17.68 -23.07 -15.24
C ASN A 36 18.61 -24.04 -14.48
N SER A 37 19.87 -23.68 -14.24
CA SER A 37 20.92 -24.59 -13.71
C SER A 37 21.56 -24.13 -12.38
N ASP A 38 22.05 -25.11 -11.60
CA ASP A 38 22.34 -25.02 -10.15
C ASP A 38 21.21 -24.32 -9.38
N CYS A 39 20.14 -25.07 -9.18
CA CYS A 39 18.90 -24.57 -8.63
C CYS A 39 18.75 -24.94 -7.15
N THR A 40 18.24 -23.98 -6.38
CA THR A 40 17.94 -24.09 -4.96
C THR A 40 16.46 -23.86 -4.71
N VAL A 41 15.91 -24.54 -3.71
CA VAL A 41 14.53 -24.35 -3.25
C VAL A 41 14.47 -24.39 -1.72
N THR A 42 13.61 -23.55 -1.16
CA THR A 42 13.23 -23.52 0.26
C THR A 42 11.71 -23.61 0.38
N ASN A 43 11.18 -23.65 1.61
CA ASN A 43 9.77 -23.34 1.84
C ASN A 43 9.53 -21.82 1.85
N SER A 44 8.27 -21.36 1.82
CA SER A 44 7.95 -19.92 1.80
C SER A 44 8.64 -19.11 2.91
N TYR A 45 8.80 -19.74 4.08
CA TYR A 45 9.45 -19.21 5.29
C TYR A 45 10.98 -19.18 5.23
N GLY A 46 11.58 -19.69 4.16
CA GLY A 46 13.00 -19.57 3.84
C GLY A 46 13.92 -20.68 4.35
N ALA A 47 13.42 -21.68 5.10
CA ALA A 47 14.23 -22.83 5.54
C ALA A 47 13.38 -24.03 6.01
N PHE A 48 13.76 -25.23 5.59
CA PHE A 48 13.17 -26.50 6.06
C PHE A 48 13.47 -26.79 7.56
N PRO A 49 12.85 -27.81 8.18
CA PRO A 49 12.93 -28.03 9.64
C PRO A 49 14.36 -28.26 10.17
N ASP A 50 15.23 -28.90 9.40
CA ASP A 50 16.64 -29.10 9.75
C ASP A 50 17.57 -27.92 9.40
N ARG A 51 16.98 -26.88 8.77
CA ARG A 51 17.60 -25.69 8.19
C ARG A 51 18.38 -25.89 6.88
N SER A 52 18.20 -27.01 6.19
CA SER A 52 18.76 -27.14 4.83
C SER A 52 17.99 -26.28 3.83
N THR A 53 18.71 -25.82 2.81
CA THR A 53 18.17 -25.54 1.47
C THR A 53 18.24 -26.84 0.67
N CYS A 54 17.33 -27.07 -0.27
CA CYS A 54 17.37 -28.24 -1.15
C CYS A 54 17.85 -27.84 -2.53
N ARG A 55 18.62 -28.71 -3.20
CA ARG A 55 19.29 -28.43 -4.48
C ARG A 55 18.86 -29.40 -5.57
N ALA A 56 18.97 -28.94 -6.82
CA ALA A 56 18.85 -29.71 -8.04
C ALA A 56 19.88 -29.17 -9.05
N ALA A 57 20.37 -30.02 -9.96
CA ALA A 57 21.21 -29.53 -11.06
C ALA A 57 20.43 -28.60 -11.99
N GLU A 58 19.11 -28.80 -12.09
CA GLU A 58 18.24 -28.12 -13.07
C GLU A 58 16.79 -27.97 -12.59
N VAL A 59 16.06 -27.02 -13.19
CA VAL A 59 14.59 -26.91 -13.12
C VAL A 59 13.95 -26.85 -14.51
N THR A 60 12.80 -27.50 -14.66
CA THR A 60 11.93 -27.41 -15.84
C THR A 60 10.60 -26.76 -15.49
N TYR A 61 9.98 -26.10 -16.47
CA TYR A 61 8.70 -25.40 -16.32
C TYR A 61 7.75 -25.79 -17.48
N PRO A 62 7.14 -27.00 -17.46
CA PRO A 62 6.16 -27.37 -18.47
C PRO A 62 4.98 -26.39 -18.51
N THR A 63 4.48 -26.16 -19.72
CA THR A 63 3.29 -25.36 -20.05
C THR A 63 2.14 -26.23 -20.60
N THR A 64 2.43 -27.48 -20.95
CA THR A 64 1.44 -28.48 -21.42
C THR A 64 1.70 -29.88 -20.85
N GLU A 65 0.68 -30.75 -20.85
CA GLU A 65 0.83 -32.18 -20.48
C GLU A 65 1.85 -32.90 -21.40
N ALA A 66 1.95 -32.53 -22.69
CA ALA A 66 2.90 -33.11 -23.64
C ALA A 66 4.38 -32.79 -23.31
N GLU A 67 4.66 -31.57 -22.87
CA GLU A 67 5.99 -31.19 -22.37
C GLU A 67 6.32 -31.94 -21.08
N LEU A 68 5.36 -32.05 -20.16
CA LEU A 68 5.52 -32.81 -18.91
C LEU A 68 5.84 -34.30 -19.18
N ILE A 69 5.13 -34.94 -20.10
CA ILE A 69 5.42 -36.32 -20.54
C ILE A 69 6.85 -36.42 -21.08
N SER A 70 7.25 -35.48 -21.94
CA SER A 70 8.59 -35.45 -22.55
C SER A 70 9.70 -35.28 -21.50
N ILE A 71 9.49 -34.43 -20.49
CA ILE A 71 10.43 -34.22 -19.37
C ILE A 71 10.57 -35.48 -18.52
N VAL A 72 9.46 -36.10 -18.11
CA VAL A 72 9.48 -37.33 -17.30
C VAL A 72 10.10 -38.49 -18.08
N ALA A 73 9.85 -38.59 -19.39
CA ALA A 73 10.46 -39.60 -20.25
C ALA A 73 11.99 -39.43 -20.36
N ALA A 74 12.47 -38.20 -20.59
CA ALA A 74 13.89 -37.89 -20.70
C ALA A 74 14.67 -38.16 -19.39
N ALA A 75 14.08 -37.80 -18.24
CA ALA A 75 14.65 -38.08 -16.93
C ALA A 75 14.59 -39.57 -16.56
N THR A 76 13.49 -40.27 -16.88
CA THR A 76 13.36 -41.72 -16.66
C THR A 76 14.37 -42.51 -17.50
N LYS A 77 14.58 -42.12 -18.76
CA LYS A 77 15.58 -42.73 -19.66
C LYS A 77 17.02 -42.59 -19.13
N THR A 78 17.33 -41.56 -18.35
CA THR A 78 18.66 -41.35 -17.75
C THR A 78 18.76 -41.79 -16.29
N GLY A 79 17.69 -42.33 -15.69
CA GLY A 79 17.64 -42.72 -14.28
C GLY A 79 17.67 -41.53 -13.29
N ARG A 80 17.40 -40.32 -13.78
CA ARG A 80 17.55 -39.06 -13.05
C ARG A 80 16.45 -38.87 -12.01
N LYS A 81 16.83 -38.51 -10.78
CA LYS A 81 15.89 -38.20 -9.68
C LYS A 81 15.08 -36.94 -9.99
N MET A 82 13.79 -36.95 -9.66
CA MET A 82 12.81 -35.89 -9.96
C MET A 82 11.98 -35.51 -8.72
N ARG A 83 11.69 -34.22 -8.51
CA ARG A 83 10.63 -33.76 -7.58
C ARG A 83 9.85 -32.58 -8.14
N VAL A 84 8.58 -32.47 -7.73
CA VAL A 84 7.66 -31.42 -8.18
C VAL A 84 7.77 -30.18 -7.29
N THR A 85 8.05 -29.02 -7.88
CA THR A 85 7.94 -27.71 -7.21
C THR A 85 6.56 -27.09 -7.48
N THR A 86 6.06 -26.33 -6.50
CA THR A 86 4.79 -25.60 -6.61
C THR A 86 5.03 -24.11 -6.43
N ARG A 87 4.15 -23.28 -7.02
CA ARG A 87 4.27 -21.81 -7.16
C ARG A 87 4.78 -21.04 -5.93
N TYR A 88 4.51 -21.51 -4.70
CA TYR A 88 4.91 -20.84 -3.46
C TYR A 88 5.71 -21.70 -2.47
N SER A 89 5.82 -23.03 -2.68
CA SER A 89 6.53 -23.95 -1.76
C SER A 89 6.09 -23.83 -0.28
N HIS A 90 4.78 -23.76 -0.03
CA HIS A 90 4.23 -23.40 1.30
C HIS A 90 4.16 -24.57 2.31
N SER A 91 4.82 -25.69 2.02
CA SER A 91 4.89 -26.83 2.94
C SER A 91 6.04 -26.68 3.92
N ILE A 92 5.81 -27.03 5.19
CA ILE A 92 6.89 -27.12 6.19
C ILE A 92 7.81 -28.32 5.87
N THR A 93 7.24 -29.42 5.36
CA THR A 93 7.96 -30.65 5.06
C THR A 93 8.81 -30.60 3.79
N LYS A 94 9.88 -31.42 3.76
CA LYS A 94 10.85 -31.54 2.66
C LYS A 94 10.32 -32.25 1.39
N LEU A 95 9.02 -32.28 1.15
CA LEU A 95 8.41 -32.99 0.01
C LEU A 95 8.93 -32.51 -1.36
N VAL A 96 9.46 -31.30 -1.48
CA VAL A 96 10.04 -30.77 -2.72
C VAL A 96 11.52 -31.13 -2.95
N CYS A 97 12.21 -31.61 -1.91
CA CYS A 97 13.66 -31.85 -1.96
C CYS A 97 13.99 -33.12 -2.73
N VAL A 98 14.87 -33.01 -3.74
CA VAL A 98 15.40 -34.12 -4.55
C VAL A 98 16.77 -34.56 -4.03
N ASP A 99 17.10 -35.85 -4.22
CA ASP A 99 18.41 -36.42 -3.88
C ASP A 99 19.37 -36.36 -5.08
N GLY A 100 20.68 -36.42 -4.81
CA GLY A 100 21.73 -36.46 -5.82
C GLY A 100 22.24 -35.08 -6.25
N THR A 101 23.40 -35.05 -6.91
CA THR A 101 23.99 -33.82 -7.47
C THR A 101 23.44 -33.47 -8.85
N ASP A 102 22.76 -34.42 -9.51
CA ASP A 102 22.20 -34.34 -10.86
C ASP A 102 20.69 -34.09 -10.90
N GLY A 103 20.00 -34.15 -9.75
CA GLY A 103 18.54 -34.16 -9.65
C GLY A 103 17.80 -33.02 -10.37
N LEU A 104 16.51 -33.23 -10.65
CA LEU A 104 15.66 -32.34 -11.44
C LEU A 104 14.45 -31.84 -10.63
N PHE A 105 14.20 -30.52 -10.69
CA PHE A 105 12.92 -29.95 -10.29
C PHE A 105 11.96 -29.82 -11.49
N ILE A 106 10.67 -30.13 -11.28
CA ILE A 106 9.60 -29.94 -12.26
C ILE A 106 8.58 -28.95 -11.67
N SER A 107 8.51 -27.75 -12.22
CA SER A 107 7.66 -26.66 -11.73
C SER A 107 6.32 -26.61 -12.45
N THR A 108 5.25 -26.87 -11.71
CA THR A 108 3.86 -26.81 -12.22
C THR A 108 3.34 -25.38 -12.42
N LYS A 109 4.16 -24.34 -12.19
CA LYS A 109 3.77 -22.93 -12.19
C LYS A 109 3.06 -22.44 -13.47
N PHE A 110 3.31 -23.06 -14.62
CA PHE A 110 2.68 -22.75 -15.91
C PHE A 110 1.75 -23.86 -16.43
N LEU A 111 1.59 -24.97 -15.69
CA LEU A 111 0.47 -25.92 -15.84
C LEU A 111 -0.69 -25.42 -14.99
N ASN A 112 -1.23 -24.24 -15.29
CA ASN A 112 -2.18 -23.52 -14.44
C ASN A 112 -3.45 -23.07 -15.16
N HIS A 113 -3.91 -23.87 -16.14
CA HIS A 113 -5.12 -23.64 -16.93
C HIS A 113 -6.35 -24.43 -16.45
N THR A 114 -7.53 -24.00 -16.87
CA THR A 114 -8.76 -24.82 -16.83
C THR A 114 -8.83 -25.62 -18.12
N VAL A 115 -9.08 -26.93 -18.00
CA VAL A 115 -9.11 -27.88 -19.12
C VAL A 115 -10.55 -28.07 -19.61
N GLN A 116 -11.50 -28.24 -18.69
CA GLN A 116 -12.92 -28.39 -18.97
C GLN A 116 -13.74 -27.83 -17.80
N ALA A 117 -14.85 -27.16 -18.10
CA ALA A 117 -15.80 -26.66 -17.12
C ALA A 117 -17.21 -27.03 -17.59
N ASP A 118 -17.92 -27.83 -16.80
CA ASP A 118 -19.22 -28.40 -17.16
C ASP A 118 -20.26 -28.04 -16.08
N ALA A 119 -21.22 -27.19 -16.46
CA ALA A 119 -22.24 -26.70 -15.54
C ALA A 119 -23.33 -27.76 -15.26
N ASP A 120 -23.65 -28.60 -16.24
CA ASP A 120 -24.76 -29.56 -16.18
C ASP A 120 -24.33 -30.86 -15.47
N ALA A 121 -23.12 -31.34 -15.76
CA ALA A 121 -22.49 -32.42 -15.00
C ALA A 121 -21.97 -31.97 -13.62
N MET A 122 -21.92 -30.65 -13.37
CA MET A 122 -21.33 -30.00 -12.20
C MET A 122 -19.87 -30.44 -11.95
N THR A 123 -19.03 -30.41 -12.98
CA THR A 123 -17.60 -30.77 -12.89
C THR A 123 -16.66 -29.68 -13.42
N LEU A 124 -15.43 -29.72 -12.92
CA LEU A 124 -14.38 -28.76 -13.30
C LEU A 124 -13.01 -29.46 -13.31
N THR A 125 -12.45 -29.61 -14.51
CA THR A 125 -11.14 -30.21 -14.77
C THR A 125 -10.09 -29.12 -14.91
N VAL A 126 -9.05 -29.17 -14.08
CA VAL A 126 -8.00 -28.14 -13.99
C VAL A 126 -6.61 -28.76 -13.93
N GLU A 127 -5.61 -28.02 -14.39
CA GLU A 127 -4.21 -28.42 -14.27
C GLU A 127 -3.67 -28.27 -12.84
N SER A 128 -2.65 -29.05 -12.49
CA SER A 128 -2.17 -29.17 -11.10
C SER A 128 -1.49 -27.91 -10.53
N GLY A 129 -1.06 -26.97 -11.36
CA GLY A 129 -0.54 -25.65 -10.98
C GLY A 129 -1.62 -24.59 -10.73
N VAL A 130 -2.89 -24.85 -11.05
CA VAL A 130 -4.01 -23.97 -10.71
C VAL A 130 -4.04 -23.72 -9.21
N THR A 131 -4.11 -22.45 -8.80
CA THR A 131 -4.25 -22.08 -7.38
C THR A 131 -5.69 -22.25 -6.90
N LEU A 132 -5.89 -22.49 -5.61
CA LEU A 132 -7.21 -22.59 -5.00
C LEU A 132 -8.04 -21.31 -5.22
N ARG A 133 -7.40 -20.13 -5.24
CA ARG A 133 -8.06 -18.86 -5.62
C ARG A 133 -8.61 -18.89 -7.05
N GLN A 134 -7.82 -19.39 -8.01
CA GLN A 134 -8.29 -19.58 -9.39
C GLN A 134 -9.41 -20.62 -9.43
N LEU A 135 -9.24 -21.80 -8.84
CA LEU A 135 -10.25 -22.87 -8.83
C LEU A 135 -11.62 -22.41 -8.28
N ILE A 136 -11.62 -21.62 -7.20
CA ILE A 136 -12.82 -20.99 -6.64
C ILE A 136 -13.44 -19.98 -7.62
N ALA A 137 -12.63 -19.19 -8.32
CA ALA A 137 -13.10 -18.21 -9.29
C ALA A 137 -13.68 -18.86 -10.56
N GLU A 138 -13.02 -19.88 -11.11
CA GLU A 138 -13.47 -20.60 -12.31
C GLU A 138 -14.78 -21.36 -12.05
N ALA A 139 -14.92 -22.04 -10.92
CA ALA A 139 -16.19 -22.63 -10.49
C ALA A 139 -17.32 -21.58 -10.41
N ALA A 140 -17.02 -20.40 -9.85
CA ALA A 140 -18.00 -19.33 -9.72
C ALA A 140 -18.45 -18.72 -11.05
N LYS A 141 -17.62 -18.75 -12.11
CA LYS A 141 -18.03 -18.27 -13.45
C LYS A 141 -19.17 -19.09 -14.04
N ILE A 142 -19.18 -20.40 -13.80
CA ILE A 142 -20.24 -21.32 -14.27
C ILE A 142 -21.41 -21.46 -13.28
N GLY A 143 -21.51 -20.57 -12.28
CA GLY A 143 -22.61 -20.58 -11.31
C GLY A 143 -22.52 -21.70 -10.26
N LEU A 144 -21.35 -22.33 -10.12
CA LEU A 144 -21.11 -23.45 -9.20
C LEU A 144 -20.08 -23.07 -8.11
N ALA A 145 -19.89 -23.94 -7.14
CA ALA A 145 -18.91 -23.78 -6.08
C ALA A 145 -18.30 -25.10 -5.62
N LEU A 146 -17.05 -25.05 -5.16
CA LEU A 146 -16.44 -26.13 -4.38
C LEU A 146 -17.24 -26.34 -3.08
N PRO A 147 -17.54 -27.60 -2.66
CA PRO A 147 -18.26 -27.86 -1.40
C PRO A 147 -17.49 -27.36 -0.16
N TYR A 148 -16.19 -27.61 -0.09
CA TYR A 148 -15.30 -27.23 1.02
C TYR A 148 -13.92 -26.81 0.47
N ALA A 149 -13.17 -26.02 1.25
CA ALA A 149 -11.79 -25.67 0.94
C ALA A 149 -10.97 -25.32 2.20
N PRO A 150 -9.63 -25.42 2.14
CA PRO A 150 -8.70 -24.79 3.08
C PRO A 150 -8.85 -23.26 3.14
N TYR A 151 -8.49 -22.66 4.28
CA TYR A 151 -8.70 -21.23 4.49
C TYR A 151 -7.66 -20.30 3.82
N TRP A 152 -6.54 -20.83 3.31
CA TRP A 152 -5.55 -20.07 2.53
C TRP A 152 -5.60 -20.43 1.04
N TRP A 153 -5.96 -19.48 0.18
CA TRP A 153 -6.22 -19.74 -1.24
C TRP A 153 -4.98 -19.79 -2.16
N GLY A 154 -3.77 -19.66 -1.58
CA GLY A 154 -2.50 -19.77 -2.31
C GLY A 154 -2.03 -21.19 -2.61
N LEU A 155 -2.69 -22.22 -2.07
CA LEU A 155 -2.38 -23.61 -2.38
C LEU A 155 -2.61 -23.92 -3.86
N THR A 156 -1.75 -24.74 -4.46
CA THR A 156 -1.97 -25.29 -5.82
C THR A 156 -2.75 -26.61 -5.74
N VAL A 157 -3.49 -26.96 -6.79
CA VAL A 157 -4.23 -28.23 -6.89
C VAL A 157 -3.33 -29.44 -6.61
N GLY A 158 -2.17 -29.53 -7.26
CA GLY A 158 -1.19 -30.58 -7.03
C GLY A 158 -0.63 -30.60 -5.59
N GLY A 159 -0.48 -29.42 -4.96
CA GLY A 159 -0.10 -29.30 -3.55
C GLY A 159 -1.19 -29.73 -2.58
N MET A 160 -2.47 -29.46 -2.89
CA MET A 160 -3.61 -29.89 -2.10
C MET A 160 -3.76 -31.41 -2.11
N MET A 161 -3.76 -32.02 -3.30
CA MET A 161 -3.79 -33.47 -3.46
C MET A 161 -2.53 -34.12 -2.86
N GLY A 162 -1.34 -33.58 -3.13
CA GLY A 162 -0.08 -34.13 -2.62
C GLY A 162 0.05 -34.12 -1.10
N THR A 163 -0.74 -33.34 -0.35
CA THR A 163 -0.64 -33.24 1.12
C THR A 163 -1.94 -33.51 1.89
N GLY A 164 -3.04 -33.83 1.21
CA GLY A 164 -4.34 -34.12 1.82
C GLY A 164 -5.02 -32.89 2.44
N ALA A 165 -4.98 -31.75 1.74
CA ALA A 165 -5.48 -30.48 2.25
C ALA A 165 -7.02 -30.48 2.45
N HIS A 166 -7.48 -29.83 3.51
CA HIS A 166 -8.88 -29.86 3.97
C HIS A 166 -9.35 -28.54 4.60
N GLY A 167 -10.66 -28.33 4.60
CA GLY A 167 -11.33 -27.25 5.33
C GLY A 167 -11.68 -27.62 6.78
N SER A 168 -12.95 -27.43 7.15
CA SER A 168 -13.55 -27.90 8.40
C SER A 168 -15.01 -28.31 8.17
N SER A 169 -15.38 -29.57 8.47
CA SER A 169 -16.76 -30.09 8.45
C SER A 169 -16.82 -31.56 8.90
N LEU A 170 -17.97 -31.98 9.44
CA LEU A 170 -18.38 -33.39 9.63
C LEU A 170 -19.53 -33.83 8.70
N TRP A 171 -19.91 -33.02 7.72
CA TRP A 171 -21.15 -33.21 6.95
C TRP A 171 -20.88 -33.81 5.56
N GLY A 172 -21.77 -34.70 5.09
CA GLY A 172 -21.64 -35.36 3.78
C GLY A 172 -20.35 -36.18 3.65
N LYS A 173 -19.59 -35.97 2.57
CA LYS A 173 -18.23 -36.53 2.41
C LYS A 173 -17.16 -35.84 3.27
N GLY A 174 -17.51 -34.79 4.02
CA GLY A 174 -16.60 -34.01 4.85
C GLY A 174 -15.66 -33.07 4.08
N SER A 175 -14.69 -32.51 4.80
CA SER A 175 -13.97 -31.29 4.41
C SER A 175 -12.69 -31.47 3.59
N ALA A 176 -12.30 -32.72 3.29
CA ALA A 176 -11.07 -33.04 2.57
C ALA A 176 -11.22 -32.80 1.05
N VAL A 177 -10.36 -31.97 0.45
CA VAL A 177 -10.48 -31.54 -0.95
C VAL A 177 -10.44 -32.73 -1.91
N HIS A 178 -9.58 -33.71 -1.63
CA HIS A 178 -9.37 -34.87 -2.49
C HIS A 178 -10.56 -35.83 -2.55
N ASP A 179 -11.52 -35.79 -1.62
CA ASP A 179 -12.72 -36.65 -1.66
C ASP A 179 -13.91 -36.03 -2.42
N HIS A 180 -13.73 -34.82 -2.96
CA HIS A 180 -14.61 -34.19 -3.96
C HIS A 180 -13.99 -34.20 -5.37
N VAL A 181 -13.10 -35.15 -5.62
CA VAL A 181 -12.48 -35.43 -6.93
C VAL A 181 -13.06 -36.72 -7.51
N THR A 182 -13.23 -36.77 -8.83
CA THR A 182 -13.71 -37.96 -9.57
C THR A 182 -12.65 -38.57 -10.50
N GLU A 183 -11.75 -37.76 -11.04
CA GLU A 183 -10.63 -38.21 -11.88
C GLU A 183 -9.32 -37.49 -11.51
N ILE A 184 -8.21 -38.22 -11.53
CA ILE A 184 -6.84 -37.70 -11.47
C ILE A 184 -6.09 -38.19 -12.71
N ARG A 185 -5.54 -37.26 -13.49
CA ARG A 185 -4.56 -37.57 -14.54
C ARG A 185 -3.16 -37.28 -14.04
N MET A 186 -2.23 -38.19 -14.31
CA MET A 186 -0.85 -38.03 -13.87
C MET A 186 0.15 -38.76 -14.76
N VAL A 187 1.39 -38.28 -14.75
CA VAL A 187 2.53 -38.85 -15.48
C VAL A 187 3.47 -39.52 -14.48
N SER A 188 3.60 -40.85 -14.56
CA SER A 188 4.62 -41.62 -13.84
C SER A 188 5.80 -41.97 -14.75
N PRO A 189 6.94 -42.44 -14.21
CA PRO A 189 7.90 -43.21 -14.97
C PRO A 189 7.21 -44.36 -15.73
N GLY A 190 7.74 -44.70 -16.91
CA GLY A 190 7.24 -45.77 -17.77
C GLY A 190 8.35 -46.70 -18.25
N SER A 191 7.97 -47.85 -18.81
CA SER A 191 8.91 -48.76 -19.48
C SER A 191 9.38 -48.18 -20.82
N VAL A 192 10.36 -48.83 -21.46
CA VAL A 192 10.77 -48.52 -22.85
C VAL A 192 9.56 -48.58 -23.81
N ASN A 193 8.62 -49.50 -23.58
CA ASN A 193 7.41 -49.67 -24.38
C ASN A 193 6.37 -48.57 -24.13
N ASP A 194 6.41 -47.91 -22.95
CA ASP A 194 5.63 -46.71 -22.67
C ASP A 194 6.33 -45.42 -23.18
N GLY A 195 7.47 -45.54 -23.87
CA GLY A 195 8.28 -44.36 -24.25
C GLY A 195 8.95 -43.68 -23.05
N PHE A 196 9.24 -44.43 -21.98
CA PHE A 196 9.82 -43.98 -20.70
C PHE A 196 8.92 -43.12 -19.80
N ALA A 197 7.70 -42.74 -20.20
CA ALA A 197 6.74 -42.05 -19.33
C ALA A 197 5.31 -42.57 -19.54
N LYS A 198 4.62 -42.92 -18.45
CA LYS A 198 3.27 -43.47 -18.51
C LYS A 198 2.24 -42.46 -18.01
N VAL A 199 1.37 -42.00 -18.92
CA VAL A 199 0.15 -41.27 -18.55
C VAL A 199 -0.83 -42.25 -17.92
N ARG A 200 -1.38 -41.89 -16.77
CA ARG A 200 -2.36 -42.68 -16.02
C ARG A 200 -3.59 -41.81 -15.77
N VAL A 201 -4.74 -42.31 -16.19
CA VAL A 201 -6.06 -41.72 -15.96
C VAL A 201 -6.72 -42.56 -14.87
N LEU A 202 -6.97 -41.96 -13.71
CA LEU A 202 -7.39 -42.68 -12.51
C LEU A 202 -8.76 -42.19 -12.03
N SER A 203 -9.70 -43.10 -11.81
CA SER A 203 -11.02 -42.78 -11.23
C SER A 203 -11.46 -43.78 -10.16
N GLU A 204 -12.47 -43.39 -9.38
CA GLU A 204 -13.13 -44.26 -8.40
C GLU A 204 -13.84 -45.47 -9.06
N THR A 205 -14.22 -45.38 -10.34
CA THR A 205 -14.97 -46.42 -11.06
C THR A 205 -14.10 -47.39 -11.87
N THR A 206 -12.92 -46.97 -12.34
CA THR A 206 -12.05 -47.81 -13.20
C THR A 206 -10.78 -48.29 -12.52
N THR A 207 -10.21 -47.52 -11.59
CA THR A 207 -8.93 -47.80 -10.93
C THR A 207 -8.99 -47.43 -9.43
N PRO A 208 -9.92 -48.00 -8.64
CA PRO A 208 -10.19 -47.53 -7.27
C PRO A 208 -8.98 -47.63 -6.33
N ASN A 209 -8.07 -48.59 -6.54
CA ASN A 209 -6.90 -48.76 -5.68
C ASN A 209 -5.85 -47.66 -5.93
N GLU A 210 -5.56 -47.42 -7.21
CA GLU A 210 -4.62 -46.42 -7.70
C GLU A 210 -5.14 -45.01 -7.40
N PHE A 211 -6.44 -44.77 -7.60
CA PHE A 211 -7.11 -43.50 -7.33
C PHE A 211 -7.07 -43.15 -5.83
N ASN A 212 -7.38 -44.10 -4.94
CA ASN A 212 -7.30 -43.87 -3.50
C ASN A 212 -5.85 -43.68 -2.99
N ALA A 213 -4.84 -44.22 -3.68
CA ALA A 213 -3.43 -43.85 -3.42
C ALA A 213 -3.08 -42.46 -3.97
N ALA A 214 -3.52 -42.11 -5.18
CA ALA A 214 -3.22 -40.85 -5.85
C ALA A 214 -3.85 -39.63 -5.15
N LYS A 215 -5.00 -39.80 -4.48
CA LYS A 215 -5.69 -38.74 -3.73
C LYS A 215 -4.84 -38.07 -2.63
N VAL A 216 -3.93 -38.81 -1.99
CA VAL A 216 -2.94 -38.27 -1.03
C VAL A 216 -1.58 -38.91 -1.33
N SER A 217 -0.93 -38.43 -2.40
CA SER A 217 0.20 -39.12 -3.04
C SER A 217 1.60 -38.78 -2.52
N LEU A 218 1.75 -37.75 -1.68
CA LEU A 218 3.06 -37.14 -1.32
C LEU A 218 3.93 -36.75 -2.52
N GLY A 219 3.37 -36.73 -3.74
CA GLY A 219 4.11 -36.62 -4.99
C GLY A 219 5.10 -37.76 -5.27
N VAL A 220 5.06 -38.90 -4.55
CA VAL A 220 6.00 -40.04 -4.77
C VAL A 220 5.54 -41.00 -5.87
N LEU A 221 4.35 -40.78 -6.43
CA LEU A 221 3.75 -41.62 -7.48
C LEU A 221 4.01 -41.06 -8.90
N GLY A 222 4.64 -39.90 -9.02
CA GLY A 222 4.78 -39.13 -10.27
C GLY A 222 4.15 -37.75 -10.19
N VAL A 223 4.01 -37.09 -11.34
CA VAL A 223 3.49 -35.71 -11.45
C VAL A 223 2.01 -35.72 -11.81
N ILE A 224 1.15 -35.19 -10.93
CA ILE A 224 -0.26 -34.93 -11.29
C ILE A 224 -0.28 -33.86 -12.38
N SER A 225 -0.93 -34.14 -13.50
CA SER A 225 -1.12 -33.19 -14.61
C SER A 225 -2.45 -32.45 -14.44
N GLN A 226 -3.55 -33.19 -14.27
CA GLN A 226 -4.92 -32.66 -14.22
C GLN A 226 -5.76 -33.33 -13.12
N VAL A 227 -6.76 -32.63 -12.61
CA VAL A 227 -7.70 -33.12 -11.59
C VAL A 227 -9.12 -32.66 -11.93
N THR A 228 -10.08 -33.58 -11.89
CA THR A 228 -11.51 -33.31 -12.12
C THR A 228 -12.25 -33.25 -10.79
N PHE A 229 -12.76 -32.08 -10.44
CA PHE A 229 -13.54 -31.84 -9.22
C PHE A 229 -15.05 -31.99 -9.48
N THR A 230 -15.78 -32.54 -8.50
CA THR A 230 -17.23 -32.38 -8.40
C THR A 230 -17.54 -31.09 -7.67
N LEU A 231 -18.46 -30.30 -8.23
CA LEU A 231 -18.93 -29.05 -7.67
C LEU A 231 -20.38 -29.17 -7.15
N GLN A 232 -20.89 -28.09 -6.58
CA GLN A 232 -22.29 -27.93 -6.19
C GLN A 232 -22.85 -26.62 -6.77
N PRO A 233 -24.18 -26.48 -6.92
CA PRO A 233 -24.80 -25.20 -7.28
C PRO A 233 -24.39 -24.09 -6.29
N MET A 234 -24.14 -22.86 -6.79
CA MET A 234 -23.69 -21.76 -5.94
C MET A 234 -24.66 -21.51 -4.79
N PHE A 235 -24.14 -21.59 -3.56
CA PHE A 235 -24.89 -21.40 -2.32
C PHE A 235 -24.32 -20.24 -1.51
N LYS A 236 -25.11 -19.75 -0.54
CA LYS A 236 -24.67 -18.76 0.45
C LYS A 236 -24.44 -19.42 1.80
N ARG A 237 -23.58 -18.79 2.60
CA ARG A 237 -23.34 -19.10 4.01
C ARG A 237 -23.80 -17.94 4.89
N SER A 238 -24.12 -18.23 6.14
CA SER A 238 -24.36 -17.26 7.20
C SER A 238 -23.38 -17.55 8.35
N LEU A 239 -22.43 -16.63 8.59
CA LEU A 239 -21.31 -16.81 9.51
C LEU A 239 -21.39 -15.85 10.70
N ARG A 240 -21.16 -16.35 11.92
CA ARG A 240 -20.90 -15.55 13.13
C ARG A 240 -19.83 -16.16 14.03
N TYR A 241 -19.02 -15.31 14.67
CA TYR A 241 -18.10 -15.74 15.73
C TYR A 241 -18.67 -15.42 17.13
N VAL A 242 -18.46 -16.31 18.09
CA VAL A 242 -18.91 -16.15 19.49
C VAL A 242 -17.80 -16.59 20.44
N MET A 243 -17.25 -15.66 21.23
CA MET A 243 -16.29 -15.99 22.29
C MET A 243 -17.02 -16.43 23.57
N LYS A 244 -16.55 -17.50 24.20
CA LYS A 244 -17.02 -18.00 25.50
C LYS A 244 -15.83 -18.31 26.42
N ASN A 245 -16.12 -18.64 27.68
CA ASN A 245 -15.15 -19.36 28.53
C ASN A 245 -14.96 -20.79 27.99
N ASP A 246 -13.82 -21.42 28.28
CA ASP A 246 -13.50 -22.78 27.81
C ASP A 246 -13.84 -23.90 28.81
N SER A 247 -14.57 -23.59 29.89
CA SER A 247 -14.89 -24.51 30.99
C SER A 247 -15.48 -25.84 30.51
N ASP A 248 -16.53 -25.78 29.68
CA ASP A 248 -17.25 -26.92 29.09
C ASP A 248 -16.72 -27.32 27.69
N PHE A 249 -15.63 -26.70 27.23
CA PHE A 249 -15.19 -26.80 25.84
C PHE A 249 -14.93 -28.25 25.36
N GLY A 250 -14.47 -29.14 26.24
CA GLY A 250 -14.24 -30.56 25.88
C GLY A 250 -15.50 -31.27 25.41
N ASP A 251 -16.66 -30.98 26.02
CA ASP A 251 -17.96 -31.56 25.63
C ASP A 251 -18.57 -30.87 24.40
N GLN A 252 -18.36 -29.54 24.28
CA GLN A 252 -18.80 -28.80 23.10
C GLN A 252 -17.99 -29.20 21.85
N ALA A 253 -16.69 -29.43 21.99
CA ALA A 253 -15.77 -29.81 20.91
C ALA A 253 -16.10 -31.16 20.25
N VAL A 254 -16.80 -32.06 20.95
CA VAL A 254 -17.25 -33.35 20.39
C VAL A 254 -18.58 -33.22 19.63
N THR A 255 -19.40 -32.20 19.93
CA THR A 255 -20.78 -32.10 19.39
C THR A 255 -21.04 -30.93 18.44
N PHE A 256 -20.23 -29.87 18.47
CA PHE A 256 -20.51 -28.62 17.75
C PHE A 256 -20.43 -28.75 16.22
N GLY A 257 -19.48 -29.55 15.69
CA GLY A 257 -19.37 -29.85 14.26
C GLY A 257 -20.54 -30.65 13.68
N LYS A 258 -21.39 -31.24 14.53
CA LYS A 258 -22.65 -31.90 14.13
C LYS A 258 -23.87 -30.97 14.23
N LYS A 259 -23.68 -29.73 14.70
CA LYS A 259 -24.70 -28.67 14.80
C LYS A 259 -24.54 -27.59 13.72
N HIS A 260 -23.33 -27.42 13.20
CA HIS A 260 -23.00 -26.41 12.18
C HIS A 260 -22.12 -27.00 11.08
N GLU A 261 -22.38 -26.68 9.81
CA GLU A 261 -21.73 -27.37 8.67
C GLU A 261 -20.24 -27.05 8.55
N PHE A 262 -19.86 -25.78 8.65
CA PHE A 262 -18.49 -25.31 8.43
C PHE A 262 -17.81 -24.84 9.73
N ALA A 263 -18.27 -25.35 10.88
CA ALA A 263 -17.76 -24.94 12.19
C ALA A 263 -16.26 -25.14 12.35
N ASP A 264 -15.61 -24.18 13.01
CA ASP A 264 -14.25 -24.30 13.55
C ASP A 264 -14.19 -23.67 14.95
N PHE A 265 -13.04 -23.81 15.62
CA PHE A 265 -12.75 -23.06 16.84
C PHE A 265 -11.36 -22.42 16.79
N ILE A 266 -11.21 -21.35 17.57
CA ILE A 266 -9.92 -20.83 18.00
C ILE A 266 -9.89 -20.91 19.53
N TRP A 267 -9.04 -21.79 20.08
CA TRP A 267 -8.89 -21.97 21.53
C TRP A 267 -7.72 -21.15 22.07
N LEU A 268 -7.98 -20.43 23.15
CA LEU A 268 -7.08 -19.51 23.86
C LEU A 268 -6.94 -19.99 25.33
N PRO A 269 -6.27 -21.13 25.57
CA PRO A 269 -6.27 -21.81 26.87
C PRO A 269 -5.68 -20.97 28.02
N SER A 270 -4.65 -20.17 27.77
CA SER A 270 -4.02 -19.28 28.78
C SER A 270 -5.01 -18.19 29.24
N GLN A 271 -5.85 -17.72 28.32
CA GLN A 271 -6.94 -16.78 28.59
C GLN A 271 -8.17 -17.47 29.23
N GLY A 272 -8.31 -18.80 29.11
CA GLY A 272 -9.50 -19.55 29.52
C GLY A 272 -10.70 -19.27 28.61
N LYS A 273 -10.43 -19.05 27.31
CA LYS A 273 -11.40 -18.60 26.30
C LYS A 273 -11.36 -19.49 25.07
N VAL A 274 -12.49 -19.58 24.38
CA VAL A 274 -12.60 -20.19 23.05
C VAL A 274 -13.55 -19.37 22.19
N VAL A 275 -13.20 -19.17 20.93
CA VAL A 275 -14.05 -18.56 19.93
C VAL A 275 -14.64 -19.66 19.05
N TYR A 276 -15.97 -19.71 19.02
CA TYR A 276 -16.77 -20.62 18.19
C TYR A 276 -17.09 -19.94 16.87
N ARG A 277 -16.81 -20.59 15.73
CA ARG A 277 -17.35 -20.21 14.43
C ARG A 277 -18.63 -20.98 14.15
N MET A 278 -19.75 -20.28 14.07
CA MET A 278 -21.03 -20.83 13.61
C MET A 278 -21.20 -20.38 12.16
N ASP A 279 -21.23 -21.34 11.24
CA ASP A 279 -21.08 -21.09 9.80
C ASP A 279 -21.82 -22.19 9.04
N ASP A 280 -22.94 -21.80 8.42
CA ASP A 280 -23.97 -22.71 7.89
C ASP A 280 -24.46 -22.25 6.53
N ARG A 281 -24.95 -23.18 5.71
CA ARG A 281 -25.64 -22.84 4.45
C ARG A 281 -26.95 -22.09 4.71
N VAL A 282 -27.25 -21.15 3.83
CA VAL A 282 -28.55 -20.48 3.72
C VAL A 282 -28.99 -20.45 2.26
N LEU A 283 -30.29 -20.21 2.02
CA LEU A 283 -30.87 -20.12 0.68
C LEU A 283 -30.11 -19.05 -0.15
N VAL A 284 -29.88 -19.32 -1.43
CA VAL A 284 -29.08 -18.45 -2.31
C VAL A 284 -29.68 -17.03 -2.46
N ASN A 285 -31.01 -16.90 -2.31
CA ASN A 285 -31.74 -15.63 -2.31
C ASN A 285 -31.61 -14.83 -1.00
N THR A 286 -31.00 -15.37 0.06
CA THR A 286 -30.79 -14.65 1.33
C THR A 286 -29.93 -13.41 1.10
N SER A 287 -30.33 -12.27 1.64
CA SER A 287 -29.65 -10.99 1.45
C SER A 287 -28.25 -10.96 2.10
N GLY A 288 -27.29 -10.33 1.42
CA GLY A 288 -25.90 -10.20 1.87
C GLY A 288 -24.87 -10.42 0.75
N ASN A 289 -23.75 -9.69 0.84
CA ASN A 289 -22.60 -9.74 -0.08
C ASN A 289 -21.30 -9.97 0.69
N GLY A 290 -21.34 -10.89 1.66
CA GLY A 290 -20.25 -11.15 2.58
C GLY A 290 -18.91 -11.46 1.89
N LEU A 291 -17.82 -11.15 2.59
CA LEU A 291 -16.45 -11.53 2.25
C LEU A 291 -15.72 -11.94 3.53
N PHE A 292 -14.96 -13.04 3.47
CA PHE A 292 -14.03 -13.49 4.48
C PHE A 292 -12.60 -13.30 3.99
N ASP A 293 -11.82 -12.43 4.65
CA ASP A 293 -10.39 -12.28 4.36
C ASP A 293 -9.61 -12.01 5.66
N ILE A 294 -9.03 -13.05 6.26
CA ILE A 294 -8.46 -12.98 7.62
C ILE A 294 -7.13 -12.20 7.67
N LEU A 295 -6.93 -11.37 8.70
CA LEU A 295 -5.79 -10.43 8.80
C LEU A 295 -4.39 -11.05 8.59
N PRO A 296 -4.06 -12.26 9.10
CA PRO A 296 -2.76 -12.87 8.85
C PRO A 296 -2.49 -13.23 7.38
N PHE A 297 -3.52 -13.33 6.52
CA PHE A 297 -3.35 -13.63 5.10
C PHE A 297 -3.54 -12.40 4.18
N ARG A 298 -3.79 -11.22 4.76
CA ARG A 298 -3.68 -9.93 4.07
C ARG A 298 -2.23 -9.47 4.01
N SER A 299 -1.89 -8.55 3.11
CA SER A 299 -0.57 -7.94 3.14
C SER A 299 -0.42 -7.02 4.35
N GLN A 300 0.80 -6.88 4.83
CA GLN A 300 1.15 -6.00 5.94
C GLN A 300 2.45 -5.26 5.61
N LEU A 301 2.65 -4.09 6.23
CA LEU A 301 3.84 -3.28 6.05
C LEU A 301 5.09 -4.06 6.50
N SER A 302 6.08 -4.23 5.62
CA SER A 302 7.30 -5.01 5.89
C SER A 302 8.07 -4.49 7.11
N ALA A 303 8.06 -3.18 7.33
CA ALA A 303 8.65 -2.55 8.51
C ALA A 303 7.91 -2.92 9.81
N ALA A 304 6.58 -3.04 9.79
CA ALA A 304 5.80 -3.48 10.94
C ALA A 304 6.08 -4.96 11.25
N LEU A 305 6.08 -5.82 10.23
CA LEU A 305 6.43 -7.23 10.34
C LEU A 305 7.84 -7.45 10.93
N ALA A 306 8.82 -6.61 10.55
CA ALA A 306 10.16 -6.62 11.14
C ALA A 306 10.18 -6.18 12.61
N ILE A 307 9.37 -5.17 12.99
CA ILE A 307 9.21 -4.71 14.39
C ILE A 307 8.55 -5.79 15.25
N ILE A 308 7.48 -6.42 14.76
CA ILE A 308 6.79 -7.55 15.40
C ILE A 308 7.80 -8.65 15.72
N ARG A 309 8.59 -9.05 14.72
CA ARG A 309 9.61 -10.08 14.91
C ARG A 309 10.69 -9.67 15.92
N SER A 310 11.16 -8.42 15.85
CA SER A 310 12.15 -7.88 16.80
C SER A 310 11.63 -7.86 18.24
N SER A 311 10.34 -7.55 18.43
CA SER A 311 9.65 -7.59 19.73
C SER A 311 9.61 -9.01 20.29
N GLU A 312 9.24 -10.01 19.50
CA GLU A 312 9.20 -11.40 19.96
C GLU A 312 10.60 -11.98 20.26
N GLU A 313 11.60 -11.73 19.42
CA GLU A 313 13.00 -12.13 19.68
C GLU A 313 13.52 -11.51 20.99
N THR A 314 13.09 -10.27 21.29
CA THR A 314 13.39 -9.58 22.55
C THR A 314 12.69 -10.24 23.73
N GLN A 315 11.40 -10.59 23.60
CA GLN A 315 10.65 -11.30 24.64
C GLN A 315 11.27 -12.66 24.94
N GLU A 316 11.60 -13.46 23.91
CA GLU A 316 12.29 -14.76 24.05
C GLU A 316 13.64 -14.61 24.76
N ARG A 317 14.49 -13.68 24.30
CA ARG A 317 15.81 -13.40 24.88
C ARG A 317 15.76 -13.03 26.37
N PHE A 318 14.79 -12.20 26.77
CA PHE A 318 14.61 -11.77 28.17
C PHE A 318 13.64 -12.65 28.96
N ARG A 319 13.07 -13.68 28.34
CA ARG A 319 12.08 -14.61 28.90
C ARG A 319 10.79 -13.95 29.39
N ASP A 320 10.33 -12.91 28.71
CA ASP A 320 9.15 -12.14 29.08
C ASP A 320 7.84 -12.84 28.69
N ALA A 321 7.50 -13.88 29.45
CA ALA A 321 6.21 -14.55 29.38
C ALA A 321 5.01 -13.60 29.63
N ASN A 322 5.20 -12.52 30.42
CA ASN A 322 4.12 -11.55 30.66
C ASN A 322 3.84 -10.73 29.40
N GLY A 323 4.88 -10.22 28.74
CA GLY A 323 4.80 -9.53 27.46
C GLY A 323 4.17 -10.39 26.38
N LYS A 324 4.50 -11.69 26.33
CA LYS A 324 3.81 -12.65 25.44
C LYS A 324 2.32 -12.75 25.73
N CYS A 325 1.91 -12.94 26.99
CA CYS A 325 0.49 -13.03 27.35
C CYS A 325 -0.30 -11.72 27.12
N VAL A 326 0.32 -10.56 27.34
CA VAL A 326 -0.26 -9.25 27.02
C VAL A 326 -0.48 -9.13 25.50
N GLY A 327 0.52 -9.50 24.70
CA GLY A 327 0.39 -9.50 23.24
C GLY A 327 -0.64 -10.49 22.72
N ALA A 328 -0.67 -11.71 23.25
CA ALA A 328 -1.67 -12.73 22.95
C ALA A 328 -3.12 -12.25 23.20
N THR A 329 -3.35 -11.63 24.36
CA THR A 329 -4.66 -11.06 24.74
C THR A 329 -5.06 -9.90 23.83
N LEU A 330 -4.07 -9.11 23.38
CA LEU A 330 -4.30 -7.98 22.49
C LEU A 330 -4.60 -8.43 21.06
N ILE A 331 -3.83 -9.39 20.52
CA ILE A 331 -4.05 -9.99 19.20
C ILE A 331 -5.40 -10.71 19.13
N SER A 332 -5.76 -11.52 20.14
CA SER A 332 -7.07 -12.19 20.18
C SER A 332 -8.23 -11.17 20.23
N SER A 333 -8.08 -10.10 21.01
CA SER A 333 -9.06 -9.01 21.10
C SER A 333 -9.20 -8.24 19.78
N THR A 334 -8.09 -7.90 19.11
CA THR A 334 -8.10 -7.20 17.82
C THR A 334 -8.68 -8.07 16.71
N LEU A 335 -8.35 -9.36 16.65
CA LEU A 335 -8.96 -10.30 15.70
C LEU A 335 -10.47 -10.44 15.92
N PHE A 336 -10.92 -10.56 17.17
CA PHE A 336 -12.35 -10.63 17.49
C PHE A 336 -13.09 -9.32 17.16
N ALA A 337 -12.52 -8.16 17.49
CA ALA A 337 -13.10 -6.85 17.18
C ALA A 337 -13.16 -6.56 15.66
N SER A 338 -12.14 -6.99 14.90
CA SER A 338 -12.15 -6.96 13.42
C SER A 338 -12.96 -8.09 12.79
N SER A 339 -13.72 -8.86 13.60
CA SER A 339 -14.58 -9.96 13.16
C SER A 339 -13.86 -11.00 12.28
N TYR A 340 -12.59 -11.27 12.62
CA TYR A 340 -11.66 -12.12 11.86
C TYR A 340 -11.58 -11.76 10.37
N GLY A 341 -11.71 -10.47 10.03
CA GLY A 341 -11.64 -9.97 8.66
C GLY A 341 -12.90 -10.21 7.83
N LEU A 342 -14.04 -10.50 8.46
CA LEU A 342 -15.34 -10.55 7.79
C LEU A 342 -15.89 -9.16 7.48
N THR A 343 -16.65 -9.04 6.39
CA THR A 343 -17.41 -7.83 6.02
C THR A 343 -18.78 -8.23 5.45
N ASN A 344 -19.80 -7.39 5.60
CA ASN A 344 -21.19 -7.71 5.21
C ASN A 344 -21.51 -7.34 3.75
N ASN A 345 -20.84 -6.32 3.22
CA ASN A 345 -21.00 -5.83 1.84
C ASN A 345 -19.76 -6.08 0.96
N GLY A 346 -18.70 -6.67 1.51
CA GLY A 346 -17.40 -6.83 0.87
C GLY A 346 -16.34 -5.79 1.25
N ILE A 347 -16.69 -4.78 2.07
CA ILE A 347 -15.81 -3.66 2.44
C ILE A 347 -15.84 -3.42 3.96
N ILE A 348 -17.02 -3.40 4.58
CA ILE A 348 -17.24 -3.01 5.98
C ILE A 348 -17.97 -4.12 6.75
N PHE A 349 -17.58 -4.37 8.00
CA PHE A 349 -18.35 -5.16 8.95
C PHE A 349 -19.44 -4.30 9.61
N THR A 350 -20.70 -4.73 9.51
CA THR A 350 -21.87 -4.02 10.07
C THR A 350 -22.60 -4.85 11.14
N GLY A 351 -22.18 -6.09 11.39
CA GLY A 351 -22.76 -6.96 12.41
C GLY A 351 -22.87 -8.43 11.99
N TYR A 352 -23.19 -9.30 12.94
CA TYR A 352 -23.48 -10.71 12.67
C TYR A 352 -24.98 -10.97 12.49
N PRO A 353 -25.39 -11.96 11.66
CA PRO A 353 -24.53 -12.82 10.84
C PRO A 353 -24.04 -12.13 9.56
N VAL A 354 -22.86 -12.54 9.11
CA VAL A 354 -22.31 -12.13 7.81
C VAL A 354 -22.75 -13.16 6.77
N THR A 355 -23.64 -12.75 5.86
CA THR A 355 -24.17 -13.61 4.81
C THR A 355 -23.51 -13.32 3.46
N GLY A 356 -22.99 -14.34 2.78
CA GLY A 356 -22.28 -14.19 1.51
C GLY A 356 -22.17 -15.51 0.73
N SER A 357 -21.86 -15.42 -0.57
CA SER A 357 -21.68 -16.58 -1.45
C SER A 357 -20.45 -17.40 -1.06
N GLN A 358 -20.53 -18.73 -1.21
CA GLN A 358 -19.47 -19.69 -0.85
C GLN A 358 -18.08 -19.25 -1.34
N ASN A 359 -17.97 -18.86 -2.61
CA ASN A 359 -16.74 -18.41 -3.26
C ASN A 359 -16.08 -17.15 -2.64
N ARG A 360 -16.81 -16.38 -1.81
CA ARG A 360 -16.32 -15.21 -1.08
C ARG A 360 -16.10 -15.45 0.41
N MET A 361 -16.52 -16.61 0.92
CA MET A 361 -16.62 -16.89 2.37
C MET A 361 -15.78 -18.10 2.82
N MET A 362 -15.28 -18.91 1.88
CA MET A 362 -14.61 -20.19 2.17
C MET A 362 -13.10 -20.10 2.41
N SER A 363 -12.41 -19.15 1.76
CA SER A 363 -10.95 -19.03 1.76
C SER A 363 -10.53 -17.57 1.65
N SER A 364 -9.29 -17.28 2.02
CA SER A 364 -8.72 -15.93 2.14
C SER A 364 -7.24 -15.89 1.76
N GLY A 365 -6.68 -14.69 1.55
CA GLY A 365 -5.29 -14.55 1.13
C GLY A 365 -4.99 -13.37 0.21
N SER A 366 -5.60 -12.20 0.44
CA SER A 366 -5.44 -11.03 -0.42
C SER A 366 -4.00 -10.53 -0.61
N CYS A 367 -3.05 -10.94 0.23
CA CYS A 367 -1.62 -10.64 0.02
C CYS A 367 -1.03 -11.21 -1.28
N LEU A 368 -1.71 -12.16 -1.94
CA LEU A 368 -1.28 -12.75 -3.22
C LEU A 368 -1.89 -12.06 -4.45
N ASP A 369 -2.79 -11.09 -4.24
CA ASP A 369 -3.75 -10.66 -5.27
C ASP A 369 -3.28 -9.45 -6.09
N SER A 370 -2.10 -8.89 -5.78
CA SER A 370 -1.76 -7.51 -6.13
C SER A 370 -0.38 -7.33 -6.77
N LEU A 371 -0.05 -6.07 -7.04
CA LEU A 371 1.10 -5.64 -7.85
C LEU A 371 2.37 -5.43 -7.03
N GLN A 372 3.53 -5.62 -7.68
CA GLN A 372 4.85 -5.41 -7.10
C GLN A 372 5.04 -3.97 -6.60
N ASP A 373 5.19 -3.79 -5.28
CA ASP A 373 5.49 -2.49 -4.64
C ASP A 373 6.96 -2.31 -4.24
N GLY A 374 7.76 -3.38 -4.32
CA GLY A 374 9.17 -3.37 -3.92
C GLY A 374 9.42 -3.83 -2.49
N LEU A 375 8.54 -4.68 -1.93
CA LEU A 375 8.53 -5.11 -0.52
C LEU A 375 8.26 -3.96 0.47
N ILE A 376 7.50 -2.93 0.06
CA ILE A 376 6.93 -1.98 1.02
C ILE A 376 5.91 -2.73 1.89
N THR A 377 5.10 -3.57 1.26
CA THR A 377 4.19 -4.52 1.90
C THR A 377 4.42 -5.93 1.34
N ALA A 378 4.13 -6.94 2.16
CA ALA A 378 4.29 -8.34 1.79
C ALA A 378 3.27 -9.23 2.51
N CYS A 379 3.15 -10.49 2.08
CA CYS A 379 2.57 -11.54 2.92
C CYS A 379 3.42 -11.71 4.21
N PRO A 380 2.83 -11.86 5.41
CA PRO A 380 3.58 -11.92 6.67
C PRO A 380 4.71 -12.97 6.75
N TRP A 381 4.53 -14.09 6.05
CA TRP A 381 5.47 -15.22 5.95
C TRP A 381 6.56 -15.08 4.87
N ASP A 382 6.67 -13.95 4.17
CA ASP A 382 7.64 -13.80 3.08
C ASP A 382 9.10 -13.80 3.59
N SER A 383 9.85 -14.85 3.24
CA SER A 383 11.24 -15.02 3.67
C SER A 383 12.20 -13.90 3.30
N ARG A 384 11.87 -13.04 2.31
CA ARG A 384 12.73 -11.92 1.89
C ARG A 384 12.83 -10.84 2.96
N ILE A 385 11.76 -10.62 3.72
CA ILE A 385 11.70 -9.63 4.83
C ILE A 385 12.03 -10.22 6.20
N LYS A 386 12.17 -11.55 6.31
CA LYS A 386 12.69 -12.28 7.50
C LYS A 386 11.89 -12.02 8.79
N SER A 387 10.58 -11.89 8.63
CA SER A 387 9.56 -11.60 9.64
C SER A 387 9.07 -12.87 10.36
N GLU A 388 8.03 -13.52 9.85
CA GLU A 388 7.37 -14.67 10.49
C GLU A 388 8.14 -15.97 10.21
N PHE A 389 9.22 -16.18 10.98
CA PHE A 389 9.93 -17.45 11.02
C PHE A 389 9.39 -18.33 12.15
N PHE A 390 8.48 -19.24 11.82
CA PHE A 390 7.77 -20.08 12.79
C PHE A 390 8.00 -21.58 12.62
N HIS A 391 7.62 -22.34 13.64
CA HIS A 391 7.27 -23.75 13.55
C HIS A 391 5.75 -23.87 13.43
N GLN A 392 5.32 -24.90 12.71
CA GLN A 392 3.93 -25.32 12.71
C GLN A 392 3.87 -26.82 12.99
N THR A 393 2.76 -27.21 13.62
CA THR A 393 2.42 -28.59 13.96
C THR A 393 0.93 -28.75 13.77
N THR A 394 0.49 -29.85 13.17
CA THR A 394 -0.94 -30.09 12.97
C THR A 394 -1.24 -31.59 13.03
N PHE A 395 -2.15 -32.01 13.91
CA PHE A 395 -2.47 -33.43 14.12
C PHE A 395 -3.97 -33.65 14.37
N SER A 396 -4.48 -34.80 13.94
CA SER A 396 -5.88 -35.23 14.08
C SER A 396 -6.05 -36.09 15.32
N VAL A 397 -6.84 -35.63 16.28
CA VAL A 397 -7.29 -36.46 17.41
C VAL A 397 -8.69 -36.99 17.08
N PRO A 398 -8.93 -38.32 17.11
CA PRO A 398 -10.25 -38.90 16.87
C PRO A 398 -11.30 -38.31 17.83
N LEU A 399 -12.53 -38.04 17.36
CA LEU A 399 -13.54 -37.31 18.14
C LEU A 399 -13.85 -37.95 19.50
N THR A 400 -13.76 -39.28 19.60
CA THR A 400 -13.94 -40.04 20.85
C THR A 400 -12.90 -39.73 21.93
N GLN A 401 -11.77 -39.13 21.56
CA GLN A 401 -10.63 -38.84 22.46
C GLN A 401 -10.37 -37.33 22.64
N VAL A 402 -11.01 -36.47 21.83
CA VAL A 402 -10.83 -35.00 21.83
C VAL A 402 -11.00 -34.37 23.21
N LYS A 403 -12.03 -34.77 23.97
CA LYS A 403 -12.27 -34.25 25.33
C LYS A 403 -11.08 -34.51 26.26
N SER A 404 -10.63 -35.77 26.33
CA SER A 404 -9.52 -36.17 27.20
C SER A 404 -8.21 -35.46 26.83
N PHE A 405 -7.96 -35.24 25.53
CA PHE A 405 -6.80 -34.49 25.06
C PHE A 405 -6.87 -32.98 25.42
N ILE A 406 -8.06 -32.36 25.32
CA ILE A 406 -8.31 -31.00 25.82
C ILE A 406 -8.06 -30.92 27.34
N ASP A 407 -8.47 -31.94 28.10
CA ASP A 407 -8.29 -31.98 29.56
C ASP A 407 -6.83 -32.19 29.99
N ASP A 408 -6.02 -32.91 29.21
CA ASP A 408 -4.55 -32.97 29.36
C ASP A 408 -3.90 -31.59 29.13
N ILE A 409 -4.25 -30.91 28.03
CA ILE A 409 -3.73 -29.56 27.73
C ILE A 409 -4.15 -28.57 28.84
N LYS A 410 -5.41 -28.62 29.29
CA LYS A 410 -5.87 -27.84 30.46
C LYS A 410 -5.07 -28.17 31.72
N SER A 411 -4.61 -29.41 31.88
CA SER A 411 -3.79 -29.82 33.03
C SER A 411 -2.36 -29.29 32.95
N LEU A 412 -1.77 -29.17 31.76
CA LEU A 412 -0.53 -28.42 31.55
C LEU A 412 -0.69 -26.92 31.86
N VAL A 413 -1.78 -26.31 31.41
CA VAL A 413 -2.09 -24.88 31.64
C VAL A 413 -2.39 -24.57 33.11
N LYS A 414 -2.89 -25.53 33.89
CA LYS A 414 -3.01 -25.42 35.36
C LYS A 414 -1.66 -25.37 36.07
N ILE A 415 -0.62 -26.02 35.52
CA ILE A 415 0.73 -26.05 36.11
C ILE A 415 1.46 -24.73 35.85
N GLU A 416 1.31 -24.16 34.66
CA GLU A 416 1.80 -22.82 34.31
C GLU A 416 0.84 -22.18 33.31
N ARG A 417 0.08 -21.19 33.78
CA ARG A 417 -0.97 -20.53 33.00
C ARG A 417 -0.41 -19.78 31.78
N LYS A 418 0.87 -19.37 31.81
CA LYS A 418 1.50 -18.59 30.74
C LYS A 418 2.13 -19.46 29.64
N SER A 419 2.10 -20.78 29.82
CA SER A 419 2.75 -21.77 28.94
C SER A 419 2.38 -21.60 27.46
N LEU A 420 1.11 -21.35 27.16
CA LEU A 420 0.59 -21.34 25.79
C LEU A 420 0.35 -19.93 25.22
N CYS A 421 0.74 -18.87 25.93
CA CYS A 421 0.71 -17.50 25.40
C CYS A 421 1.59 -17.31 24.15
N GLY A 422 2.56 -18.20 23.93
CA GLY A 422 3.34 -18.26 22.68
C GLY A 422 2.54 -18.73 21.46
N LEU A 423 1.56 -19.61 21.62
CA LEU A 423 0.62 -20.00 20.57
C LEU A 423 -0.42 -18.90 20.33
N GLU A 424 -0.90 -18.26 21.40
CA GLU A 424 -1.96 -17.25 21.34
C GLU A 424 -1.50 -15.90 20.74
N LEU A 425 -0.19 -15.64 20.65
CA LEU A 425 0.36 -14.59 19.77
C LEU A 425 0.13 -14.89 18.29
N TYR A 426 0.26 -16.14 17.88
CA TYR A 426 -0.03 -16.65 16.54
C TYR A 426 -1.48 -17.15 16.50
N TYR A 427 -2.43 -16.24 16.78
CA TYR A 427 -3.89 -16.42 16.78
C TYR A 427 -4.49 -17.52 17.67
N GLY A 428 -3.71 -18.41 18.29
CA GLY A 428 -4.18 -19.48 19.18
C GLY A 428 -4.28 -20.85 18.48
N ILE A 429 -4.85 -21.83 19.17
CA ILE A 429 -4.99 -23.20 18.64
C ILE A 429 -6.21 -23.24 17.72
N LEU A 430 -5.99 -23.31 16.41
CA LEU A 430 -7.06 -23.44 15.41
C LEU A 430 -7.49 -24.91 15.32
N MET A 431 -8.78 -25.18 15.47
CA MET A 431 -9.34 -26.54 15.59
C MET A 431 -10.41 -26.78 14.53
N ARG A 432 -10.19 -27.76 13.63
CA ARG A 432 -10.98 -27.99 12.40
C ARG A 432 -11.41 -29.45 12.25
N TYR A 433 -12.68 -29.67 11.91
CA TYR A 433 -13.27 -31.01 11.78
C TYR A 433 -12.94 -31.67 10.44
N VAL A 434 -12.64 -32.97 10.51
CA VAL A 434 -12.42 -33.82 9.32
C VAL A 434 -13.11 -35.17 9.54
N THR A 435 -13.72 -35.70 8.48
CA THR A 435 -14.29 -37.06 8.46
C THR A 435 -13.21 -38.10 8.14
N SER A 436 -13.56 -39.38 8.23
CA SER A 436 -12.80 -40.44 7.56
C SER A 436 -12.75 -40.21 6.04
N SER A 437 -11.65 -40.63 5.41
CA SER A 437 -11.36 -40.50 3.98
C SER A 437 -10.95 -41.85 3.39
N PRO A 438 -11.48 -42.26 2.22
CA PRO A 438 -11.03 -43.49 1.55
C PRO A 438 -9.63 -43.37 0.92
N ALA A 439 -8.99 -42.19 0.90
CA ALA A 439 -7.60 -42.06 0.45
C ALA A 439 -6.63 -42.80 1.38
N TYR A 440 -5.65 -43.52 0.82
CA TYR A 440 -4.81 -44.46 1.58
C TYR A 440 -3.89 -43.83 2.63
N LEU A 441 -3.54 -42.55 2.47
CA LEU A 441 -2.83 -41.72 3.47
C LEU A 441 -3.73 -40.58 4.00
N GLY A 442 -5.05 -40.72 3.88
CA GLY A 442 -6.08 -39.83 4.41
C GLY A 442 -6.39 -40.09 5.90
N LYS A 443 -7.38 -39.36 6.45
CA LYS A 443 -7.79 -39.56 7.86
C LYS A 443 -8.62 -40.84 7.99
N GLU A 444 -8.33 -41.69 8.97
CA GLU A 444 -9.01 -43.00 9.14
C GLU A 444 -10.38 -42.90 9.83
N THR A 445 -10.67 -41.84 10.59
CA THR A 445 -11.87 -41.67 11.43
C THR A 445 -12.35 -40.22 11.47
N GLU A 446 -13.59 -39.97 11.96
CA GLU A 446 -14.00 -38.62 12.36
C GLU A 446 -13.03 -38.08 13.42
N ALA A 447 -12.46 -36.90 13.15
CA ALA A 447 -11.42 -36.30 13.98
C ALA A 447 -11.54 -34.77 14.04
N LEU A 448 -10.82 -34.19 15.00
CA LEU A 448 -10.56 -32.76 15.11
C LEU A 448 -9.05 -32.54 14.91
N ASP A 449 -8.69 -31.81 13.85
CA ASP A 449 -7.31 -31.38 13.60
C ASP A 449 -7.02 -30.15 14.45
N PHE A 450 -5.97 -30.23 15.28
CA PHE A 450 -5.44 -29.13 16.07
C PHE A 450 -4.23 -28.56 15.34
N ASP A 451 -4.26 -27.28 14.95
CA ASP A 451 -3.20 -26.57 14.24
C ASP A 451 -2.52 -25.57 15.21
N LEU A 452 -1.23 -25.79 15.47
CA LEU A 452 -0.40 -25.05 16.40
C LEU A 452 0.71 -24.33 15.62
N THR A 453 0.68 -23.00 15.61
CA THR A 453 1.74 -22.15 15.03
C THR A 453 2.44 -21.40 16.16
N TYR A 454 3.78 -21.39 16.15
CA TYR A 454 4.56 -20.72 17.19
C TYR A 454 5.97 -20.33 16.70
N TYR A 455 6.56 -19.33 17.35
CA TYR A 455 7.91 -18.84 17.09
C TYR A 455 8.96 -19.96 16.88
N ARG A 456 9.84 -19.77 15.88
CA ARG A 456 11.08 -20.53 15.68
C ARG A 456 12.27 -19.58 15.83
N ALA A 457 13.26 -19.94 16.62
CA ALA A 457 14.41 -19.08 16.90
C ALA A 457 15.29 -18.84 15.64
N LYS A 458 16.05 -17.74 15.58
CA LYS A 458 17.05 -17.55 14.51
C LYS A 458 18.29 -18.43 14.72
N ASP A 459 18.69 -18.66 15.97
CA ASP A 459 19.71 -19.64 16.37
C ASP A 459 19.05 -20.99 16.72
N PRO A 460 19.40 -22.13 16.07
CA PRO A 460 18.83 -23.44 16.41
C PRO A 460 19.13 -23.89 17.84
N LEU A 461 20.22 -23.42 18.44
CA LEU A 461 20.60 -23.76 19.81
C LEU A 461 19.95 -22.84 20.84
N THR A 462 18.97 -22.00 20.48
CA THR A 462 18.22 -21.14 21.41
C THR A 462 16.84 -21.76 21.73
N PRO A 463 16.66 -22.34 22.92
CA PRO A 463 15.37 -22.87 23.37
C PRO A 463 14.37 -21.74 23.64
N ARG A 464 13.09 -22.06 23.44
CA ARG A 464 11.98 -21.13 23.60
C ARG A 464 11.51 -21.01 25.05
N ILE A 465 10.81 -19.93 25.37
CA ILE A 465 9.99 -19.86 26.59
C ILE A 465 8.93 -20.98 26.52
N TYR A 466 8.88 -21.83 27.56
CA TYR A 466 7.97 -22.98 27.67
C TYR A 466 8.05 -24.01 26.53
N GLU A 467 9.24 -24.16 25.93
CA GLU A 467 9.61 -25.24 25.00
C GLU A 467 9.03 -26.60 25.41
N ASP A 468 9.23 -26.93 26.68
CA ASP A 468 8.89 -28.17 27.34
C ASP A 468 7.40 -28.35 27.67
N PHE A 469 6.56 -27.39 27.29
CA PHE A 469 5.10 -27.55 27.25
C PHE A 469 4.63 -27.83 25.82
N ILE A 470 5.24 -27.21 24.81
CA ILE A 470 4.90 -27.45 23.40
C ILE A 470 5.34 -28.85 22.98
N GLU A 471 6.60 -29.22 23.23
CA GLU A 471 7.12 -30.57 22.97
C GLU A 471 6.31 -31.67 23.67
N GLU A 472 5.72 -31.37 24.84
CA GLU A 472 4.87 -32.30 25.57
C GLU A 472 3.49 -32.46 24.93
N ILE A 473 2.86 -31.37 24.47
CA ILE A 473 1.56 -31.43 23.75
C ILE A 473 1.70 -32.22 22.45
N GLU A 474 2.79 -32.04 21.71
CA GLU A 474 3.08 -32.83 20.51
C GLU A 474 3.18 -34.33 20.83
N GLN A 475 3.93 -34.69 21.88
CA GLN A 475 4.12 -36.09 22.29
C GLN A 475 2.85 -36.72 22.87
N ILE A 476 2.03 -35.96 23.60
CA ILE A 476 0.70 -36.38 24.06
C ILE A 476 -0.19 -36.71 22.85
N ALA A 477 -0.29 -35.83 21.87
CA ALA A 477 -1.10 -36.08 20.69
C ALA A 477 -0.58 -37.30 19.90
N LEU A 478 0.70 -37.31 19.55
CA LEU A 478 1.29 -38.29 18.64
C LEU A 478 1.41 -39.69 19.26
N PHE A 479 1.69 -39.80 20.56
CA PHE A 479 1.98 -41.10 21.20
C PHE A 479 0.88 -41.54 22.17
N LYS A 480 0.40 -40.69 23.10
CA LYS A 480 -0.70 -41.07 24.03
C LYS A 480 -2.04 -41.25 23.31
N TYR A 481 -2.37 -40.39 22.35
CA TYR A 481 -3.64 -40.43 21.60
C TYR A 481 -3.54 -41.00 20.18
N ASN A 482 -2.34 -41.47 19.78
CA ASN A 482 -2.05 -42.02 18.45
C ASN A 482 -2.48 -41.10 17.27
N ALA A 483 -2.42 -39.78 17.46
CA ALA A 483 -2.91 -38.81 16.47
C ALA A 483 -2.18 -38.92 15.12
N LEU A 484 -2.90 -38.64 14.03
CA LEU A 484 -2.36 -38.62 12.66
C LEU A 484 -1.86 -37.22 12.31
N PRO A 485 -0.60 -37.03 11.91
CA PRO A 485 -0.10 -35.71 11.50
C PRO A 485 -0.66 -35.28 10.13
N HIS A 486 -0.79 -33.98 9.92
CA HIS A 486 -1.01 -33.40 8.60
C HIS A 486 0.30 -33.38 7.79
N TRP A 487 0.32 -34.04 6.62
CA TRP A 487 1.52 -34.21 5.80
C TRP A 487 2.24 -32.91 5.48
N GLY A 488 1.54 -31.87 5.01
CA GLY A 488 2.19 -30.61 4.61
C GLY A 488 2.76 -29.72 5.73
N LYS A 489 2.60 -30.07 7.02
CA LYS A 489 2.67 -29.12 8.15
C LYS A 489 3.76 -29.39 9.20
N ASN A 490 4.12 -30.65 9.46
CA ASN A 490 4.87 -31.00 10.66
C ASN A 490 6.39 -31.09 10.45
N ARG A 491 7.12 -31.33 11.55
CA ARG A 491 8.57 -31.58 11.60
C ARG A 491 8.84 -33.09 11.78
N ASN A 492 10.09 -33.50 11.64
CA ASN A 492 10.50 -34.91 11.59
C ASN A 492 9.90 -35.78 12.72
N LEU A 493 9.89 -35.27 13.96
CA LEU A 493 9.28 -35.93 15.13
C LEU A 493 7.89 -36.53 14.85
N ALA A 494 7.03 -35.81 14.13
CA ALA A 494 5.65 -36.25 13.89
C ALA A 494 5.53 -37.40 12.87
N PHE A 495 6.58 -37.60 12.05
CA PHE A 495 6.60 -38.62 11.00
C PHE A 495 7.38 -39.89 11.39
N ASP A 496 7.98 -39.94 12.58
CA ASP A 496 8.71 -41.13 13.03
C ASP A 496 7.75 -42.32 13.22
N GLY A 497 8.02 -43.41 12.50
CA GLY A 497 7.16 -44.60 12.45
C GLY A 497 5.73 -44.39 11.91
N VAL A 498 5.39 -43.18 11.43
CA VAL A 498 4.00 -42.72 11.20
C VAL A 498 3.21 -43.61 10.24
N ILE A 499 3.87 -44.19 9.24
CA ILE A 499 3.23 -45.04 8.23
C ILE A 499 2.47 -46.23 8.85
N LYS A 500 2.91 -46.70 10.03
CA LYS A 500 2.28 -47.78 10.80
C LYS A 500 0.90 -47.41 11.38
N LYS A 501 0.55 -46.12 11.39
CA LYS A 501 -0.75 -45.61 11.84
C LYS A 501 -1.83 -45.61 10.75
N TYR A 502 -1.45 -45.74 9.47
CA TYR A 502 -2.36 -45.77 8.34
C TYR A 502 -2.66 -47.23 7.96
N LYS A 503 -3.93 -47.63 8.03
CA LYS A 503 -4.42 -48.99 7.76
C LYS A 503 -4.10 -49.43 6.34
N ASN A 504 -4.21 -48.50 5.39
CA ASN A 504 -4.04 -48.76 3.96
C ASN A 504 -2.59 -48.56 3.46
N ALA A 505 -1.63 -48.28 4.34
CA ALA A 505 -0.23 -48.08 3.97
C ALA A 505 0.38 -49.24 3.14
N PRO A 506 0.13 -50.54 3.43
CA PRO A 506 0.66 -51.63 2.59
C PRO A 506 0.08 -51.65 1.17
N ALA A 507 -1.13 -51.09 0.97
CA ALA A 507 -1.71 -50.93 -0.36
C ALA A 507 -1.11 -49.72 -1.09
N PHE A 508 -0.89 -48.60 -0.39
CA PHE A 508 -0.17 -47.44 -0.92
C PHE A 508 1.24 -47.79 -1.41
N LEU A 509 2.00 -48.57 -0.63
CA LEU A 509 3.36 -48.98 -1.00
C LEU A 509 3.40 -49.83 -2.27
N LYS A 510 2.42 -50.73 -2.47
CA LYS A 510 2.28 -51.50 -3.73
C LYS A 510 1.96 -50.62 -4.94
N VAL A 511 1.13 -49.59 -4.75
CA VAL A 511 0.86 -48.60 -5.83
C VAL A 511 2.12 -47.78 -6.12
N LYS A 512 2.89 -47.35 -5.10
CA LYS A 512 4.20 -46.68 -5.28
C LYS A 512 5.16 -47.54 -6.11
N GLU A 513 5.31 -48.82 -5.76
CA GLU A 513 6.15 -49.77 -6.50
C GLU A 513 5.69 -49.96 -7.96
N SER A 514 4.37 -49.99 -8.21
CA SER A 514 3.80 -50.09 -9.57
C SER A 514 3.92 -48.79 -10.40
N PHE A 515 4.07 -47.64 -9.75
CA PHE A 515 4.14 -46.32 -10.39
C PHE A 515 5.58 -45.84 -10.60
N ASP A 516 6.46 -46.10 -9.64
CA ASP A 516 7.86 -45.65 -9.59
C ASP A 516 8.78 -46.78 -9.07
N PRO A 517 8.93 -47.89 -9.82
CA PRO A 517 9.66 -49.09 -9.36
C PRO A 517 11.16 -48.85 -9.12
N THR A 518 11.74 -47.86 -9.80
CA THR A 518 13.14 -47.43 -9.63
C THR A 518 13.29 -46.27 -8.64
N GLY A 519 12.19 -45.77 -8.08
CA GLY A 519 12.21 -44.73 -7.05
C GLY A 519 12.70 -43.37 -7.55
N LEU A 520 12.47 -42.99 -8.81
CA LEU A 520 12.91 -41.72 -9.39
C LEU A 520 12.26 -40.50 -8.73
N PHE A 521 11.00 -40.62 -8.31
CA PHE A 521 10.31 -39.61 -7.49
C PHE A 521 10.54 -39.81 -5.98
N SER A 522 11.22 -40.88 -5.59
CA SER A 522 11.48 -41.25 -4.19
C SER A 522 12.82 -40.68 -3.70
N THR A 523 12.87 -40.31 -2.43
CA THR A 523 14.03 -39.66 -1.80
C THR A 523 14.23 -40.18 -0.39
N GLU A 524 15.43 -40.06 0.18
CA GLU A 524 15.74 -40.56 1.52
C GLU A 524 14.72 -40.07 2.57
N TRP A 525 14.34 -38.80 2.55
CA TRP A 525 13.33 -38.28 3.47
C TRP A 525 11.91 -38.83 3.22
N THR A 526 11.52 -39.08 1.96
CA THR A 526 10.20 -39.67 1.65
C THR A 526 10.14 -41.17 1.93
N ASP A 527 11.22 -41.91 1.66
CA ASP A 527 11.34 -43.32 1.99
C ASP A 527 11.48 -43.55 3.52
N GLN A 528 12.02 -42.59 4.27
CA GLN A 528 12.01 -42.60 5.74
C GLN A 528 10.58 -42.49 6.31
N ILE A 529 9.80 -41.49 5.92
CA ILE A 529 8.42 -41.31 6.44
C ILE A 529 7.45 -42.41 5.99
N LEU A 530 7.75 -43.07 4.87
CA LEU A 530 7.04 -44.26 4.37
C LEU A 530 7.54 -45.57 4.99
N GLY A 531 8.54 -45.54 5.89
CA GLY A 531 9.08 -46.72 6.57
C GLY A 531 9.84 -47.70 5.67
N ILE A 532 10.25 -47.25 4.48
CA ILE A 532 11.01 -48.04 3.49
C ILE A 532 12.51 -48.04 3.87
N LYS A 533 13.05 -46.92 4.37
CA LYS A 533 14.48 -46.77 4.67
C LYS A 533 14.71 -46.04 6.00
N GLY A 534 15.28 -46.73 7.00
CA GLY A 534 15.77 -46.11 8.24
C GLY A 534 14.68 -45.45 9.09
N ASN A 535 14.98 -44.29 9.67
CA ASN A 535 14.03 -43.43 10.37
C ASN A 535 14.29 -41.96 10.01
N VAL A 536 13.35 -41.07 10.35
CA VAL A 536 13.41 -39.64 9.98
C VAL A 536 14.13 -38.79 11.04
N THR A 537 14.68 -39.40 12.10
CA THR A 537 15.27 -38.71 13.24
C THR A 537 16.71 -38.27 12.94
N ILE A 538 17.01 -36.98 13.15
CA ILE A 538 18.36 -36.41 12.95
C ILE A 538 18.92 -36.05 14.33
N VAL A 539 19.86 -36.87 14.82
CA VAL A 539 20.56 -36.66 16.10
C VAL A 539 21.73 -35.70 15.91
N LYS A 540 21.73 -34.61 16.69
CA LYS A 540 22.80 -33.59 16.82
C LYS A 540 22.52 -32.69 18.03
N ASP A 541 23.50 -31.90 18.46
CA ASP A 541 23.30 -30.84 19.46
C ASP A 541 22.07 -29.99 19.13
N GLY A 542 21.16 -29.82 20.11
CA GLY A 542 19.92 -29.07 19.95
C GLY A 542 18.85 -29.70 19.04
N CYS A 543 18.97 -30.97 18.64
CA CYS A 543 18.01 -31.58 17.70
C CYS A 543 16.54 -31.56 18.17
N ALA A 544 16.27 -31.58 19.47
CA ALA A 544 14.91 -31.53 20.00
C ALA A 544 14.27 -30.14 19.81
N LEU A 545 15.07 -29.07 19.94
CA LEU A 545 14.63 -27.68 19.80
C LEU A 545 14.13 -27.32 18.38
N GLU A 546 14.52 -28.10 17.37
CA GLU A 546 14.00 -28.00 15.99
C GLU A 546 12.96 -29.09 15.66
N GLY A 547 12.61 -29.97 16.60
CA GLY A 547 11.73 -31.13 16.39
C GLY A 547 12.30 -32.19 15.44
N LEU A 548 13.63 -32.33 15.44
CA LEU A 548 14.37 -33.29 14.61
C LEU A 548 14.61 -34.64 15.30
N CYS A 549 14.49 -34.66 16.63
CA CYS A 549 14.64 -35.84 17.47
C CYS A 549 13.73 -35.70 18.72
N ILE A 550 13.45 -36.81 19.39
CA ILE A 550 13.07 -36.79 20.80
C ILE A 550 14.35 -36.61 21.62
N CYS A 551 14.31 -35.87 22.74
CA CYS A 551 15.48 -35.80 23.61
C CYS A 551 15.69 -37.13 24.33
N SER A 552 16.91 -37.67 24.28
CA SER A 552 17.33 -38.83 25.09
C SER A 552 18.41 -38.43 26.10
N GLU A 553 19.35 -37.58 25.67
CA GLU A 553 20.41 -36.98 26.49
C GLU A 553 20.32 -35.45 26.54
N ASP A 554 21.07 -34.85 27.47
CA ASP A 554 21.02 -33.40 27.73
C ASP A 554 21.59 -32.55 26.56
N ALA A 555 22.42 -33.13 25.68
CA ALA A 555 22.96 -32.46 24.49
C ALA A 555 21.93 -32.24 23.37
N HIS A 556 20.88 -33.06 23.29
CA HIS A 556 19.75 -32.86 22.35
C HIS A 556 18.98 -31.55 22.62
N CYS A 557 19.19 -30.95 23.80
CA CYS A 557 18.61 -29.69 24.25
C CYS A 557 19.64 -28.54 24.14
N ALA A 558 19.81 -27.72 25.19
CA ALA A 558 20.86 -26.71 25.26
C ALA A 558 21.43 -26.63 26.69
N PRO A 559 22.34 -27.55 27.07
CA PRO A 559 22.78 -27.69 28.46
C PRO A 559 23.56 -26.45 28.92
N THR A 560 24.29 -25.80 28.01
CA THR A 560 24.96 -24.50 28.20
C THR A 560 23.99 -23.37 28.55
N LYS A 561 22.74 -23.43 28.05
CA LYS A 561 21.63 -22.50 28.36
C LYS A 561 20.73 -23.01 29.50
N ARG A 562 21.14 -24.07 30.20
CA ARG A 562 20.45 -24.78 31.31
C ARG A 562 19.15 -25.49 30.90
N TYR A 563 19.04 -25.93 29.65
CA TYR A 563 17.95 -26.77 29.16
C TYR A 563 18.42 -28.21 29.03
N LEU A 564 17.77 -29.13 29.74
CA LEU A 564 18.18 -30.52 29.93
C LEU A 564 16.99 -31.46 29.66
N CYS A 565 17.25 -32.69 29.24
CA CYS A 565 16.23 -33.62 28.78
C CYS A 565 15.50 -34.33 29.94
N ARG A 566 14.24 -34.01 30.21
CA ARG A 566 13.50 -34.49 31.39
C ARG A 566 12.13 -35.08 31.02
N PRO A 567 11.49 -35.87 31.91
CA PRO A 567 10.13 -36.36 31.70
C PRO A 567 9.10 -35.22 31.62
N GLY A 568 7.99 -35.46 30.93
CA GLY A 568 6.84 -34.56 30.90
C GLY A 568 6.21 -34.28 32.28
N LYS A 569 5.35 -33.25 32.32
CA LYS A 569 4.67 -32.72 33.51
C LYS A 569 3.36 -33.46 33.76
N VAL A 570 2.59 -33.72 32.71
CA VAL A 570 1.35 -34.52 32.72
C VAL A 570 1.64 -35.91 32.16
N TYR A 571 2.27 -36.02 30.99
CA TYR A 571 2.56 -37.29 30.33
C TYR A 571 4.02 -37.71 30.58
N LYS A 572 4.22 -38.63 31.52
CA LYS A 572 5.57 -38.96 32.05
C LYS A 572 6.48 -39.72 31.10
N GLU A 573 5.92 -40.33 30.06
CA GLU A 573 6.68 -40.99 28.99
C GLU A 573 7.28 -39.98 27.99
N ALA A 574 6.66 -38.79 27.84
CA ALA A 574 7.21 -37.73 27.01
C ALA A 574 8.57 -37.25 27.52
N ARG A 575 9.44 -36.89 26.59
CA ARG A 575 10.81 -36.44 26.85
C ARG A 575 11.00 -35.05 26.27
N VAL A 576 11.26 -34.09 27.15
CA VAL A 576 11.19 -32.66 26.82
C VAL A 576 12.39 -31.88 27.38
N CYS A 577 12.77 -30.82 26.69
CA CYS A 577 13.87 -29.93 27.03
C CYS A 577 13.47 -28.93 28.12
N THR A 578 13.41 -29.41 29.36
CA THR A 578 13.07 -28.59 30.54
C THR A 578 14.25 -27.73 31.01
N ARG A 579 13.96 -26.48 31.34
CA ARG A 579 14.93 -25.56 31.96
C ARG A 579 15.11 -25.85 33.45
N VAL A 580 16.36 -25.98 33.92
CA VAL A 580 16.69 -26.19 35.33
C VAL A 580 17.24 -24.94 36.02
N SER A 581 16.98 -24.80 37.33
CA SER A 581 17.34 -23.64 38.14
C SER A 581 18.27 -23.99 39.31
N GLY A 582 19.56 -23.67 39.16
CA GLY A 582 20.54 -23.65 40.26
C GLY A 582 21.34 -24.94 40.48
N ILE A 583 22.66 -24.77 40.60
CA ILE A 583 23.70 -25.69 41.13
C ILE A 583 23.85 -27.09 40.48
N SER A 584 22.79 -27.81 40.09
CA SER A 584 22.86 -29.21 39.63
C SER A 584 23.71 -29.45 38.37
N VAL A 585 23.98 -28.41 37.57
CA VAL A 585 24.75 -28.47 36.32
C VAL A 585 26.19 -28.94 36.53
N ILE A 586 26.74 -28.77 37.74
CA ILE A 586 28.12 -29.18 38.04
C ILE A 586 28.26 -30.72 38.11
N GLN A 587 27.19 -31.48 38.37
CA GLN A 587 27.28 -32.95 38.51
C GLN A 587 27.19 -33.73 37.20
N SER A 588 26.66 -33.15 36.10
CA SER A 588 26.60 -33.84 34.80
C SER A 588 27.87 -33.66 33.98
N LEU A 589 28.49 -32.46 34.01
CA LEU A 589 29.68 -32.12 33.21
C LEU A 589 30.93 -32.96 33.52
N PHE A 590 30.99 -33.59 34.71
CA PHE A 590 32.10 -34.48 35.09
C PHE A 590 31.92 -35.96 34.71
N LYS A 591 30.83 -36.34 34.01
CA LYS A 591 30.55 -37.75 33.65
C LYS A 591 30.82 -38.16 32.20
N SER A 592 31.07 -37.22 31.27
CA SER A 592 31.24 -37.53 29.84
C SER A 592 32.68 -37.50 29.31
N SER A 593 33.67 -37.07 30.11
CA SER A 593 35.05 -36.83 29.67
C SER A 593 35.93 -38.09 29.58
N LYS A 594 35.65 -38.99 28.62
CA LYS A 594 36.58 -40.05 28.20
C LYS A 594 37.50 -39.58 27.06
N LYS A 595 38.79 -39.36 27.40
CA LYS A 595 39.98 -39.28 26.52
C LYS A 595 39.91 -38.38 25.27
N ILE A 596 40.80 -37.38 25.23
CA ILE A 596 41.82 -37.21 24.18
C ILE A 596 42.93 -36.26 24.70
N HIS A 597 44.10 -36.24 24.06
CA HIS A 597 45.35 -35.70 24.59
C HIS A 597 45.42 -34.16 24.70
N LEU A 598 46.22 -33.68 25.67
CA LEU A 598 46.87 -32.37 25.59
C LEU A 598 47.99 -32.37 24.54
N GLN A 599 48.18 -31.23 23.88
CA GLN A 599 49.52 -30.77 23.48
C GLN A 599 49.71 -29.29 23.87
N TYR A 600 50.97 -28.88 23.92
CA TYR A 600 51.49 -27.58 24.37
C TYR A 600 51.07 -26.44 23.38
N ILE A 601 51.13 -25.14 23.71
CA ILE A 601 52.34 -24.34 24.01
C ILE A 601 51.99 -23.07 24.81
N TRP A 602 52.95 -22.63 25.64
CA TRP A 602 52.94 -21.35 26.38
C TRP A 602 53.46 -20.17 25.54
N ARG A 603 52.98 -18.95 25.82
CA ARG A 603 53.88 -17.79 25.97
C ARG A 603 53.31 -16.60 26.76
N GLU A 604 54.25 -15.88 27.38
CA GLU A 604 54.18 -14.56 28.02
C GLU A 604 53.75 -13.44 27.02
N SER A 605 53.30 -12.23 27.38
CA SER A 605 52.91 -11.53 28.64
C SER A 605 52.07 -10.26 28.25
N ASP A 606 51.87 -9.14 28.97
CA ASP A 606 52.44 -8.57 30.21
C ASP A 606 51.59 -7.42 30.84
N LYS A 607 52.02 -6.97 32.03
CA LYS A 607 51.93 -5.61 32.63
C LYS A 607 50.65 -4.73 32.47
N THR A 608 49.98 -4.57 33.62
CA THR A 608 49.50 -3.29 34.23
C THR A 608 48.33 -2.52 33.56
N GLN A 609 47.52 -1.70 34.26
CA GLN A 609 47.62 -1.18 35.65
C GLN A 609 46.26 -0.99 36.35
N SER A 610 46.28 -0.99 37.68
CA SER A 610 45.21 -0.58 38.62
C SER A 610 45.01 0.97 38.66
N LYS A 611 43.97 1.60 39.25
CA LYS A 611 42.87 1.24 40.20
C LYS A 611 41.75 2.34 40.09
N PRO A 612 40.58 2.23 40.76
CA PRO A 612 39.47 3.19 40.63
C PRO A 612 39.39 4.21 41.79
N MET A 613 38.47 5.18 41.69
CA MET A 613 37.86 5.83 42.86
C MET A 613 36.38 6.18 42.62
N VAL A 614 35.64 6.36 43.71
CA VAL A 614 34.17 6.54 43.79
C VAL A 614 33.88 7.93 44.39
N PHE A 615 32.77 8.57 44.04
CA PHE A 615 31.97 9.33 45.01
C PHE A 615 30.47 9.36 44.66
N SER A 616 29.65 9.63 45.68
CA SER A 616 28.21 9.42 45.74
C SER A 616 27.38 10.69 45.62
N TYR A 617 26.10 10.59 45.22
CA TYR A 617 25.01 11.42 45.79
C TYR A 617 23.62 10.80 45.58
N SER A 618 22.67 11.14 46.46
CA SER A 618 21.23 10.83 46.45
C SER A 618 20.54 11.59 47.60
N PRO A 619 19.20 11.73 47.65
CA PRO A 619 18.25 11.87 46.53
C PRO A 619 17.18 12.97 46.76
N SER A 620 16.77 13.72 45.72
CA SER A 620 15.45 14.40 45.67
C SER A 620 15.21 15.10 44.33
N TYR A 621 14.00 14.98 43.76
CA TYR A 621 13.09 16.08 43.35
C TYR A 621 12.02 15.63 42.34
N GLY A 622 10.75 15.97 42.63
CA GLY A 622 9.66 16.23 41.69
C GLY A 622 9.38 15.28 40.51
N PHE A 623 8.25 14.56 40.57
CA PHE A 623 7.46 14.25 39.37
C PHE A 623 6.77 15.52 38.83
N PRO A 624 6.83 15.78 37.52
CA PRO A 624 5.78 16.53 36.82
C PRO A 624 4.98 15.63 35.86
N GLN A 625 3.70 15.95 35.68
CA GLN A 625 2.78 15.22 34.81
C GLN A 625 3.11 15.44 33.33
N ASN A 626 3.36 14.37 32.56
CA ASN A 626 3.66 14.47 31.12
C ASN A 626 2.69 13.68 30.23
N ALA A 627 1.38 13.86 30.48
CA ALA A 627 0.32 13.32 29.62
C ALA A 627 0.23 13.99 28.23
N VAL A 628 0.88 15.15 28.04
CA VAL A 628 0.87 15.93 26.79
C VAL A 628 1.82 15.35 25.75
N VAL A 629 3.09 15.11 26.12
CA VAL A 629 4.13 14.58 25.21
C VAL A 629 3.74 13.24 24.56
N TRP A 630 3.01 12.41 25.30
CA TRP A 630 2.50 11.13 24.80
C TRP A 630 1.33 11.27 23.81
N ARG A 631 0.54 12.36 23.87
CA ARG A 631 -0.49 12.66 22.85
C ARG A 631 0.14 13.10 21.54
N THR A 632 1.21 13.91 21.60
CA THR A 632 1.98 14.29 20.40
C THR A 632 2.61 13.08 19.72
N LEU A 633 3.14 12.13 20.50
CA LEU A 633 3.71 10.87 20.00
C LEU A 633 2.67 9.91 19.37
N LEU A 634 1.40 9.94 19.80
CA LEU A 634 0.32 9.25 19.08
C LEU A 634 0.01 9.91 17.73
N GLY A 635 -0.06 11.24 17.69
CA GLY A 635 -0.28 12.00 16.45
C GLY A 635 0.83 11.77 15.41
N LEU A 636 2.09 11.79 15.87
CA LEU A 636 3.28 11.53 15.07
C LEU A 636 3.24 10.22 14.25
N LEU A 637 2.56 9.19 14.73
CA LEU A 637 2.55 7.84 14.13
C LEU A 637 1.34 7.56 13.24
N CYS A 638 0.20 8.22 13.49
CA CYS A 638 -0.98 8.15 12.62
C CYS A 638 -0.81 8.91 11.29
N ILE A 639 0.15 9.84 11.24
CA ILE A 639 0.36 10.74 10.09
C ILE A 639 1.30 10.13 9.02
N PHE A 640 2.17 9.17 9.36
CA PHE A 640 3.34 8.83 8.52
C PHE A 640 3.52 7.36 8.11
N THR A 641 2.49 6.51 8.21
CA THR A 641 2.57 5.08 7.85
C THR A 641 1.93 4.72 6.50
N LEU A 642 1.58 5.72 5.68
CA LEU A 642 0.75 5.53 4.48
C LEU A 642 1.40 6.06 3.19
N VAL A 643 2.60 5.54 2.90
CA VAL A 643 3.10 5.52 1.52
C VAL A 643 2.43 4.34 0.80
N LEU A 644 1.12 4.48 0.54
CA LEU A 644 0.40 3.57 -0.33
C LEU A 644 0.71 3.95 -1.79
N THR A 645 1.02 2.95 -2.61
CA THR A 645 0.67 2.96 -4.04
C THR A 645 -0.85 2.80 -4.16
N ALA A 646 -1.60 3.82 -3.74
CA ALA A 646 -2.97 3.63 -3.28
C ALA A 646 -3.97 3.38 -4.42
N VAL A 647 -5.03 2.63 -4.07
CA VAL A 647 -6.23 2.51 -4.89
C VAL A 647 -7.10 3.77 -4.72
N SER A 648 -6.55 4.93 -5.10
CA SER A 648 -7.17 6.24 -4.90
C SER A 648 -8.54 6.35 -5.54
N THR A 649 -9.56 6.75 -4.78
CA THR A 649 -10.78 7.29 -5.39
C THR A 649 -10.44 8.58 -6.13
N PRO A 650 -10.49 8.62 -7.48
CA PRO A 650 -10.06 9.80 -8.22
C PRO A 650 -10.99 10.98 -7.94
N PRO A 651 -10.51 12.23 -8.01
CA PRO A 651 -11.36 13.41 -7.90
C PRO A 651 -12.53 13.35 -8.87
N GLU A 652 -13.72 13.64 -8.37
CA GLU A 652 -14.97 13.48 -9.12
C GLU A 652 -15.08 14.47 -10.30
N ASP A 653 -16.19 14.43 -11.05
CA ASP A 653 -16.48 15.51 -12.00
C ASP A 653 -16.78 16.81 -11.24
N PRO A 654 -16.12 17.94 -11.55
CA PRO A 654 -16.41 19.23 -10.91
C PRO A 654 -17.75 19.84 -11.35
N VAL A 655 -18.37 19.34 -12.43
CA VAL A 655 -19.74 19.71 -12.83
C VAL A 655 -20.74 18.78 -12.15
N LYS A 656 -21.68 19.35 -11.39
CA LYS A 656 -22.89 18.65 -10.92
C LYS A 656 -24.11 19.24 -11.62
N CYS A 657 -25.08 18.44 -12.02
CA CYS A 657 -26.33 18.90 -12.63
C CYS A 657 -27.52 18.21 -11.95
N VAL A 658 -28.67 18.89 -11.86
CA VAL A 658 -29.84 18.36 -11.16
C VAL A 658 -30.63 17.37 -12.02
N SER A 659 -30.64 17.54 -13.34
CA SER A 659 -31.31 16.62 -14.27
C SER A 659 -30.55 16.58 -15.60
N GLY A 660 -29.97 15.41 -15.93
CA GLY A 660 -29.12 15.26 -17.11
C GLY A 660 -28.02 16.34 -17.15
N ASN A 661 -27.99 17.10 -18.24
CA ASN A 661 -27.06 18.22 -18.44
C ASN A 661 -27.65 19.60 -18.06
N ALA A 662 -28.70 19.67 -17.24
CA ALA A 662 -29.43 20.90 -16.91
C ALA A 662 -29.41 21.28 -15.42
N ASN A 663 -29.52 22.58 -15.14
CA ASN A 663 -29.38 23.23 -13.83
C ASN A 663 -28.08 22.78 -13.13
N CYS A 664 -26.96 23.29 -13.63
CA CYS A 664 -25.63 22.81 -13.31
C CYS A 664 -24.86 23.76 -12.39
N THR A 665 -23.99 23.19 -11.56
CA THR A 665 -23.12 23.88 -10.62
C THR A 665 -21.67 23.42 -10.76
N VAL A 666 -20.74 24.34 -10.52
CA VAL A 666 -19.29 24.08 -10.49
C VAL A 666 -18.66 24.77 -9.28
N THR A 667 -17.69 24.07 -8.67
CA THR A 667 -16.72 24.60 -7.70
C THR A 667 -15.29 24.36 -8.22
N ASN A 668 -14.28 24.84 -7.50
CA ASN A 668 -12.91 24.35 -7.69
C ASN A 668 -12.71 23.00 -6.98
N SER A 669 -11.58 22.32 -7.21
CA SER A 669 -11.30 21.01 -6.58
C SER A 669 -11.44 21.02 -5.05
N TYR A 670 -11.08 22.14 -4.43
CA TYR A 670 -11.13 22.43 -2.99
C TYR A 670 -12.55 22.69 -2.46
N GLY A 671 -13.57 22.70 -3.33
CA GLY A 671 -14.98 22.85 -2.99
C GLY A 671 -15.49 24.29 -2.83
N ALA A 672 -14.63 25.32 -2.92
CA ALA A 672 -15.06 26.72 -2.81
C ALA A 672 -14.08 27.74 -3.43
N PHE A 673 -14.60 28.62 -4.29
CA PHE A 673 -13.89 29.81 -4.78
C PHE A 673 -13.60 30.82 -3.65
N PRO A 674 -12.72 31.84 -3.83
CA PRO A 674 -12.37 32.82 -2.79
C PRO A 674 -13.57 33.52 -2.16
N ASP A 675 -14.56 33.91 -2.95
CA ASP A 675 -15.79 34.56 -2.46
C ASP A 675 -16.82 33.58 -1.84
N ARG A 676 -16.49 32.28 -1.86
CA ARG A 676 -17.33 31.13 -1.47
C ARG A 676 -18.61 30.98 -2.31
N SER A 677 -18.66 31.59 -3.49
CA SER A 677 -19.74 31.34 -4.44
C SER A 677 -19.69 29.91 -4.98
N THR A 678 -20.86 29.36 -5.30
CA THR A 678 -21.00 28.19 -6.18
C THR A 678 -21.46 28.71 -7.53
N CYS A 679 -20.71 28.42 -8.58
CA CYS A 679 -20.99 28.96 -9.91
C CYS A 679 -22.07 28.14 -10.60
N ARG A 680 -22.99 28.79 -11.31
CA ARG A 680 -24.21 28.17 -11.86
C ARG A 680 -24.35 28.41 -13.35
N ALA A 681 -24.94 27.44 -14.04
CA ALA A 681 -25.30 27.49 -15.45
C ALA A 681 -26.65 26.82 -15.69
N ALA A 682 -27.35 27.22 -16.75
CA ALA A 682 -28.60 26.57 -17.17
C ALA A 682 -28.33 25.14 -17.65
N SER A 683 -27.18 24.92 -18.28
CA SER A 683 -26.75 23.62 -18.79
C SER A 683 -25.22 23.48 -18.91
N VAL A 684 -24.79 22.27 -19.22
CA VAL A 684 -23.42 21.93 -19.63
C VAL A 684 -23.43 21.22 -20.98
N ALA A 685 -22.39 21.44 -21.79
CA ALA A 685 -22.10 20.66 -23.00
C ALA A 685 -20.73 19.98 -22.87
N TYR A 686 -20.60 18.78 -23.44
CA TYR A 686 -19.41 17.93 -23.37
C TYR A 686 -18.97 17.53 -24.79
N PRO A 687 -18.34 18.43 -25.58
CA PRO A 687 -17.86 18.07 -26.90
C PRO A 687 -16.79 16.96 -26.85
N THR A 688 -16.87 16.08 -27.83
CA THR A 688 -15.92 15.00 -28.13
C THR A 688 -15.07 15.29 -29.36
N THR A 689 -15.49 16.26 -30.20
CA THR A 689 -14.79 16.72 -31.41
C THR A 689 -14.77 18.25 -31.53
N GLU A 690 -13.92 18.78 -32.43
CA GLU A 690 -13.90 20.22 -32.76
C GLU A 690 -15.22 20.67 -33.43
N ASP A 691 -15.85 19.83 -34.27
CA ASP A 691 -17.11 20.16 -34.95
C ASP A 691 -18.29 20.27 -33.98
N GLU A 692 -18.37 19.37 -32.98
CA GLU A 692 -19.35 19.48 -31.89
C GLU A 692 -19.14 20.77 -31.10
N LEU A 693 -17.89 21.13 -30.80
CA LEU A 693 -17.55 22.38 -30.12
C LEU A 693 -17.97 23.62 -30.96
N VAL A 694 -17.75 23.60 -32.28
CA VAL A 694 -18.23 24.65 -33.19
C VAL A 694 -19.75 24.77 -33.16
N ALA A 695 -20.48 23.65 -33.25
CA ALA A 695 -21.94 23.64 -33.19
C ALA A 695 -22.48 24.18 -31.85
N ILE A 696 -21.84 23.83 -30.72
CA ILE A 696 -22.18 24.32 -29.39
C ILE A 696 -21.99 25.84 -29.29
N VAL A 697 -20.83 26.35 -29.70
CA VAL A 697 -20.54 27.80 -29.66
C VAL A 697 -21.45 28.57 -30.62
N ALA A 698 -21.79 28.01 -31.78
CA ALA A 698 -22.72 28.61 -32.73
C ALA A 698 -24.14 28.75 -32.15
N ALA A 699 -24.67 27.69 -31.53
CA ALA A 699 -26.00 27.69 -30.92
C ALA A 699 -26.11 28.69 -29.75
N ALA A 700 -25.09 28.73 -28.89
CA ALA A 700 -25.01 29.69 -27.79
C ALA A 700 -24.84 31.14 -28.30
N THR A 701 -24.01 31.37 -29.32
CA THR A 701 -23.82 32.71 -29.92
C THR A 701 -25.10 33.21 -30.59
N LYS A 702 -25.79 32.36 -31.34
CA LYS A 702 -27.10 32.66 -31.97
C LYS A 702 -28.18 33.05 -30.96
N THR A 703 -28.08 32.58 -29.71
CA THR A 703 -29.04 32.86 -28.62
C THR A 703 -28.55 33.90 -27.62
N GLY A 704 -27.35 34.47 -27.80
CA GLY A 704 -26.74 35.40 -26.85
C GLY A 704 -26.40 34.78 -25.49
N GLN A 705 -26.25 33.45 -25.42
CA GLN A 705 -26.00 32.73 -24.18
C GLN A 705 -24.53 32.88 -23.73
N LYS A 706 -24.34 33.34 -22.49
CA LYS A 706 -23.03 33.40 -21.83
C LYS A 706 -22.40 31.99 -21.73
N MET A 707 -21.12 31.86 -22.05
CA MET A 707 -20.38 30.59 -22.08
C MET A 707 -19.13 30.68 -21.20
N ARG A 708 -18.78 29.60 -20.48
CA ARG A 708 -17.44 29.46 -19.87
C ARG A 708 -16.94 28.02 -19.94
N VAL A 709 -15.61 27.87 -20.05
CA VAL A 709 -14.94 26.57 -20.19
C VAL A 709 -14.65 25.97 -18.82
N THR A 710 -15.03 24.71 -18.63
CA THR A 710 -14.64 23.89 -17.47
C THR A 710 -13.68 22.79 -17.89
N THR A 711 -12.77 22.43 -16.98
CA THR A 711 -11.72 21.42 -17.19
C THR A 711 -11.97 20.21 -16.29
N ARG A 712 -11.43 19.04 -16.64
CA ARG A 712 -11.64 17.76 -15.93
C ARG A 712 -11.59 17.84 -14.40
N TYR A 713 -10.77 18.72 -13.81
CA TYR A 713 -10.58 18.80 -12.35
C TYR A 713 -10.94 20.15 -11.71
N SER A 714 -11.11 21.24 -12.49
CA SER A 714 -11.39 22.59 -11.95
C SER A 714 -10.39 23.04 -10.86
N HIS A 715 -9.08 22.82 -11.07
CA HIS A 715 -8.04 23.04 -10.04
C HIS A 715 -7.61 24.51 -9.86
N SER A 716 -8.22 25.43 -10.60
CA SER A 716 -7.98 26.87 -10.42
C SER A 716 -8.62 27.35 -9.12
N ILE A 717 -7.86 28.08 -8.29
CA ILE A 717 -8.46 28.77 -7.13
C ILE A 717 -9.40 29.88 -7.65
N THR A 718 -9.02 30.58 -8.71
CA THR A 718 -9.80 31.69 -9.27
C THR A 718 -11.04 31.22 -10.02
N LYS A 719 -12.11 32.03 -9.94
CA LYS A 719 -13.46 31.69 -10.47
C LYS A 719 -13.61 31.84 -11.99
N LEU A 720 -12.57 31.50 -12.75
CA LEU A 720 -12.51 31.58 -14.22
C LEU A 720 -13.57 30.72 -14.92
N VAL A 721 -14.07 29.64 -14.31
CA VAL A 721 -15.07 28.73 -14.91
C VAL A 721 -16.51 29.28 -14.87
N CYS A 722 -16.75 30.41 -14.20
CA CYS A 722 -18.07 30.80 -13.74
C CYS A 722 -18.81 31.75 -14.68
N THR A 723 -19.96 31.35 -15.22
CA THR A 723 -20.88 32.23 -15.96
C THR A 723 -21.63 33.20 -15.04
N ASP A 724 -22.03 34.36 -15.57
CA ASP A 724 -22.89 35.31 -14.86
C ASP A 724 -24.30 34.74 -14.65
N GLY A 725 -24.81 34.80 -13.42
CA GLY A 725 -26.16 34.38 -13.05
C GLY A 725 -26.40 32.86 -13.21
N THR A 726 -27.58 32.48 -13.70
CA THR A 726 -28.01 31.08 -13.84
C THR A 726 -28.36 30.67 -15.28
N LYS A 727 -28.25 31.59 -16.25
CA LYS A 727 -28.65 31.37 -17.65
C LYS A 727 -27.53 30.89 -18.59
N GLY A 728 -26.27 30.92 -18.12
CA GLY A 728 -25.11 30.56 -18.93
C GLY A 728 -25.01 29.07 -19.28
N LEU A 729 -23.97 28.74 -20.05
CA LEU A 729 -23.59 27.40 -20.49
C LEU A 729 -22.15 27.09 -20.04
N PHE A 730 -21.94 25.94 -19.41
CA PHE A 730 -20.59 25.38 -19.23
C PHE A 730 -20.19 24.54 -20.44
N ILE A 731 -18.97 24.70 -20.94
CA ILE A 731 -18.39 23.86 -22.00
C ILE A 731 -17.25 23.04 -21.38
N SER A 732 -17.42 21.73 -21.30
CA SER A 732 -16.49 20.83 -20.62
C SER A 732 -15.54 20.15 -21.59
N THR A 733 -14.24 20.45 -21.49
CA THR A 733 -13.21 19.81 -22.34
C THR A 733 -12.90 18.36 -21.94
N LYS A 734 -13.65 17.77 -20.99
CA LYS A 734 -13.39 16.44 -20.41
C LYS A 734 -13.21 15.32 -21.44
N PHE A 735 -13.95 15.35 -22.56
CA PHE A 735 -13.89 14.33 -23.62
C PHE A 735 -13.23 14.82 -24.92
N LEU A 736 -12.86 16.10 -24.99
CA LEU A 736 -12.03 16.68 -26.06
C LEU A 736 -10.55 16.50 -25.65
N ASN A 737 -10.13 15.23 -25.50
CA ASN A 737 -8.91 14.83 -24.79
C ASN A 737 -7.99 13.87 -25.55
N HIS A 738 -8.02 13.92 -26.89
CA HIS A 738 -7.25 13.06 -27.78
C HIS A 738 -5.88 13.65 -28.20
N THR A 739 -4.99 12.79 -28.68
CA THR A 739 -3.83 13.20 -29.49
C THR A 739 -4.23 13.23 -30.95
N VAL A 740 -4.01 14.36 -31.61
CA VAL A 740 -4.44 14.62 -32.99
C VAL A 740 -3.35 14.24 -33.99
N GLN A 741 -2.09 14.58 -33.69
CA GLN A 741 -0.95 14.29 -34.56
C GLN A 741 0.35 14.24 -33.76
N SER A 742 1.28 13.35 -34.14
CA SER A 742 2.65 13.31 -33.61
C SER A 742 3.65 13.21 -34.76
N ASP A 743 4.64 14.10 -34.81
CA ASP A 743 5.74 14.03 -35.77
C ASP A 743 7.08 14.02 -35.01
N ALA A 744 7.73 12.85 -34.99
CA ALA A 744 9.02 12.64 -34.36
C ALA A 744 10.18 13.39 -35.08
N LYS A 745 10.04 13.67 -36.37
CA LYS A 745 11.05 14.31 -37.22
C LYS A 745 10.95 15.83 -37.16
N ALA A 746 9.74 16.37 -37.18
CA ALA A 746 9.50 17.78 -36.86
C ALA A 746 9.62 18.08 -35.35
N MET A 747 9.63 17.06 -34.49
CA MET A 747 9.58 17.15 -33.03
C MET A 747 8.35 17.94 -32.55
N THR A 748 7.18 17.61 -33.06
CA THR A 748 5.91 18.25 -32.72
C THR A 748 4.83 17.24 -32.28
N LEU A 749 3.91 17.72 -31.45
CA LEU A 749 2.81 16.94 -30.91
C LEU A 749 1.56 17.83 -30.78
N THR A 750 0.52 17.52 -31.55
CA THR A 750 -0.77 18.20 -31.56
C THR A 750 -1.75 17.43 -30.69
N VAL A 751 -2.34 18.11 -29.72
CA VAL A 751 -3.24 17.53 -28.71
C VAL A 751 -4.46 18.41 -28.48
N GLU A 752 -5.56 17.79 -28.11
CA GLU A 752 -6.79 18.51 -27.74
C GLU A 752 -6.69 19.14 -26.34
N SER A 753 -7.48 20.19 -26.09
CA SER A 753 -7.35 21.02 -24.89
C SER A 753 -7.75 20.33 -23.58
N GLY A 754 -8.47 19.22 -23.63
CA GLY A 754 -8.79 18.35 -22.50
C GLY A 754 -7.68 17.40 -22.08
N VAL A 755 -6.65 17.19 -22.91
CA VAL A 755 -5.49 16.33 -22.61
C VAL A 755 -4.84 16.79 -21.31
N THR A 756 -4.65 15.87 -20.36
CA THR A 756 -3.93 16.17 -19.10
C THR A 756 -2.43 16.23 -19.32
N LEU A 757 -1.70 16.92 -18.44
CA LEU A 757 -0.25 17.00 -18.47
C LEU A 757 0.40 15.60 -18.38
N ARG A 758 -0.20 14.68 -17.62
CA ARG A 758 0.21 13.26 -17.58
C ARG A 758 0.13 12.60 -18.96
N GLN A 759 -0.99 12.77 -19.66
CA GLN A 759 -1.15 12.27 -21.03
C GLN A 759 -0.14 12.93 -21.97
N LEU A 760 -0.04 14.27 -21.97
CA LEU A 760 0.93 15.00 -22.82
C LEU A 760 2.38 14.51 -22.64
N ILE A 761 2.82 14.26 -21.40
CA ILE A 761 4.14 13.71 -21.08
C ILE A 761 4.27 12.25 -21.56
N SER A 762 3.21 11.44 -21.42
CA SER A 762 3.17 10.04 -21.85
C SER A 762 3.22 9.89 -23.36
N GLU A 763 2.38 10.62 -24.10
CA GLU A 763 2.29 10.55 -25.56
C GLU A 763 3.56 11.08 -26.24
N ALA A 764 4.17 12.15 -25.70
CA ALA A 764 5.50 12.60 -26.12
C ALA A 764 6.55 11.49 -25.95
N ALA A 765 6.55 10.81 -24.79
CA ALA A 765 7.52 9.76 -24.50
C ALA A 765 7.38 8.52 -25.40
N LYS A 766 6.16 8.17 -25.85
CA LYS A 766 5.94 7.06 -26.80
C LYS A 766 6.69 7.25 -28.12
N VAL A 767 6.80 8.49 -28.60
CA VAL A 767 7.51 8.85 -29.84
C VAL A 767 8.97 9.27 -29.60
N GLY A 768 9.54 8.97 -28.43
CA GLY A 768 10.93 9.27 -28.09
C GLY A 768 11.21 10.76 -27.84
N LEU A 769 10.17 11.57 -27.62
CA LEU A 769 10.26 13.00 -27.37
C LEU A 769 9.96 13.36 -25.91
N ALA A 770 10.32 14.58 -25.54
CA ALA A 770 10.11 15.14 -24.21
C ALA A 770 9.58 16.58 -24.30
N LEU A 771 8.61 16.89 -23.45
CA LEU A 771 8.20 18.26 -23.16
C LEU A 771 9.34 18.93 -22.35
N PRO A 772 9.87 20.10 -22.76
CA PRO A 772 11.08 20.66 -22.15
C PRO A 772 10.91 21.05 -20.67
N TYR A 773 9.79 21.71 -20.34
CA TYR A 773 9.45 22.15 -18.99
C TYR A 773 7.95 21.97 -18.73
N ALA A 774 7.58 21.74 -17.47
CA ALA A 774 6.19 21.65 -17.06
C ALA A 774 5.99 21.96 -15.57
N PRO A 775 4.75 22.30 -15.15
CA PRO A 775 4.33 22.27 -13.74
C PRO A 775 4.49 20.89 -13.11
N TYR A 776 4.60 20.83 -11.79
CA TYR A 776 4.91 19.58 -11.09
C TYR A 776 3.72 18.65 -10.85
N TRP A 777 2.47 19.08 -11.12
CA TRP A 777 1.26 18.30 -10.87
C TRP A 777 0.56 17.85 -12.18
N TRP A 778 0.33 16.55 -12.29
CA TRP A 778 -0.21 15.88 -13.49
C TRP A 778 -1.63 16.28 -13.93
N GLY A 779 -2.48 16.77 -13.01
CA GLY A 779 -3.90 16.99 -13.27
C GLY A 779 -4.26 18.28 -14.04
N LEU A 780 -3.28 19.10 -14.44
CA LEU A 780 -3.56 20.24 -15.31
C LEU A 780 -3.93 19.76 -16.72
N THR A 781 -4.96 20.34 -17.34
CA THR A 781 -5.29 20.11 -18.76
C THR A 781 -4.55 21.12 -19.64
N VAL A 782 -4.30 20.77 -20.90
CA VAL A 782 -3.66 21.66 -21.90
C VAL A 782 -4.38 23.02 -21.96
N GLY A 783 -5.70 23.02 -22.12
CA GLY A 783 -6.52 24.25 -22.13
C GLY A 783 -6.44 25.04 -20.83
N GLY A 784 -6.32 24.37 -19.67
CA GLY A 784 -6.09 25.03 -18.38
C GLY A 784 -4.68 25.63 -18.23
N MET A 785 -3.65 24.95 -18.75
CA MET A 785 -2.27 25.45 -18.75
C MET A 785 -2.13 26.70 -19.62
N MET A 786 -2.69 26.68 -20.84
CA MET A 786 -2.76 27.89 -21.70
C MET A 786 -3.63 28.96 -21.05
N GLY A 787 -4.81 28.60 -20.54
CA GLY A 787 -5.76 29.57 -19.96
C GLY A 787 -5.22 30.36 -18.76
N THR A 788 -4.28 29.80 -17.99
CA THR A 788 -3.72 30.46 -16.78
C THR A 788 -2.22 30.79 -16.84
N GLY A 789 -1.53 30.46 -17.94
CA GLY A 789 -0.09 30.70 -18.11
C GLY A 789 0.79 29.81 -17.23
N ALA A 790 0.48 28.51 -17.15
CA ALA A 790 1.14 27.57 -16.24
C ALA A 790 2.61 27.30 -16.62
N HIS A 791 3.47 27.14 -15.61
CA HIS A 791 4.92 27.03 -15.77
C HIS A 791 5.56 26.06 -14.76
N GLY A 792 6.76 25.58 -15.09
CA GLY A 792 7.65 24.82 -14.21
C GLY A 792 8.59 25.71 -13.39
N SER A 793 9.89 25.42 -13.44
CA SER A 793 10.98 26.25 -12.91
C SER A 793 12.20 26.18 -13.85
N SER A 794 12.66 27.33 -14.37
CA SER A 794 13.89 27.49 -15.18
C SER A 794 14.11 28.95 -15.62
N LEU A 795 15.37 29.33 -15.82
CA LEU A 795 15.79 30.54 -16.56
C LEU A 795 16.39 30.25 -17.95
N TRP A 796 16.39 28.99 -18.40
CA TRP A 796 17.15 28.54 -19.58
C TRP A 796 16.27 28.43 -20.83
N GLY A 797 16.80 28.83 -22.00
CA GLY A 797 16.08 28.79 -23.27
C GLY A 797 14.96 29.85 -23.34
N LYS A 798 13.70 29.43 -23.52
CA LYS A 798 12.52 30.31 -23.38
C LYS A 798 11.96 30.33 -21.95
N GLY A 799 12.71 29.83 -20.96
CA GLY A 799 12.24 29.68 -19.58
C GLY A 799 11.23 28.54 -19.40
N SER A 800 10.48 28.60 -18.30
CA SER A 800 9.68 27.47 -17.80
C SER A 800 8.19 27.48 -18.16
N ALA A 801 7.72 28.47 -18.90
CA ALA A 801 6.31 28.64 -19.26
C ALA A 801 5.88 27.68 -20.38
N VAL A 802 4.82 26.90 -20.15
CA VAL A 802 4.38 25.85 -21.09
C VAL A 802 3.92 26.43 -22.44
N HIS A 803 3.24 27.59 -22.41
CA HIS A 803 2.69 28.22 -23.60
C HIS A 803 3.75 28.77 -24.57
N ASP A 804 4.99 28.99 -24.15
CA ASP A 804 6.06 29.49 -25.04
C ASP A 804 6.77 28.36 -25.83
N TYR A 805 6.42 27.10 -25.54
CA TYR A 805 6.78 25.91 -26.31
C TYR A 805 5.66 25.46 -27.27
N VAL A 806 4.68 26.32 -27.53
CA VAL A 806 3.61 26.10 -28.51
C VAL A 806 3.98 26.76 -29.84
N THR A 807 3.61 26.15 -30.96
CA THR A 807 3.78 26.69 -32.32
C THR A 807 2.47 27.00 -33.03
N GLU A 808 1.38 26.31 -32.68
CA GLU A 808 0.03 26.58 -33.19
C GLU A 808 -1.02 26.40 -32.08
N ILE A 809 -2.05 27.25 -32.09
CA ILE A 809 -3.26 27.12 -31.26
C ILE A 809 -4.46 27.11 -32.21
N ARG A 810 -5.33 26.10 -32.10
CA ARG A 810 -6.68 26.12 -32.67
C ARG A 810 -7.69 26.49 -31.59
N MET A 811 -8.65 27.35 -31.92
CA MET A 811 -9.70 27.74 -30.99
C MET A 811 -10.98 28.16 -31.69
N VAL A 812 -12.12 28.02 -31.00
CA VAL A 812 -13.45 28.41 -31.46
C VAL A 812 -13.88 29.68 -30.73
N SER A 813 -14.03 30.78 -31.47
CA SER A 813 -14.64 32.03 -30.97
C SER A 813 -16.12 32.12 -31.40
N PRO A 814 -16.91 33.02 -30.81
CA PRO A 814 -18.11 33.56 -31.47
C PRO A 814 -17.80 34.01 -32.91
N GLY A 815 -18.81 33.96 -33.78
CA GLY A 815 -18.71 34.32 -35.19
C GLY A 815 -19.90 35.15 -35.67
N SER A 816 -19.77 35.74 -36.85
CA SER A 816 -20.87 36.43 -37.54
C SER A 816 -21.94 35.45 -38.05
N VAL A 817 -23.09 35.95 -38.49
CA VAL A 817 -24.11 35.12 -39.17
C VAL A 817 -23.51 34.43 -40.40
N SER A 818 -22.62 35.11 -41.13
CA SER A 818 -21.86 34.58 -42.27
C SER A 818 -20.77 33.56 -41.91
N ASP A 819 -20.32 33.52 -40.65
CA ASP A 819 -19.47 32.42 -40.13
C ASP A 819 -20.30 31.22 -39.65
N GLY A 820 -21.63 31.32 -39.65
CA GLY A 820 -22.50 30.31 -39.00
C GLY A 820 -22.58 30.46 -37.48
N PHE A 821 -22.38 31.68 -36.95
CA PHE A 821 -22.38 32.05 -35.52
C PHE A 821 -21.18 31.55 -34.68
N ALA A 822 -20.27 30.76 -35.21
CA ALA A 822 -18.99 30.41 -34.57
C ALA A 822 -17.84 30.48 -35.57
N LYS A 823 -16.62 30.72 -35.11
CA LYS A 823 -15.46 30.83 -35.99
C LYS A 823 -14.27 30.05 -35.44
N VAL A 824 -13.81 29.07 -36.20
CA VAL A 824 -12.52 28.41 -35.95
C VAL A 824 -11.40 29.37 -36.31
N ARG A 825 -10.44 29.52 -35.40
CA ARG A 825 -9.26 30.39 -35.50
C ARG A 825 -8.04 29.47 -35.42
N VAL A 826 -7.20 29.47 -36.45
CA VAL A 826 -5.93 28.74 -36.49
C VAL A 826 -4.82 29.77 -36.34
N LEU A 827 -4.08 29.71 -35.23
CA LEU A 827 -3.21 30.79 -34.76
C LEU A 827 -1.76 30.31 -34.66
N SER A 828 -0.82 31.04 -35.25
CA SER A 828 0.62 30.74 -35.17
C SER A 828 1.48 31.99 -35.10
N GLU A 829 2.68 31.84 -34.55
CA GLU A 829 3.71 32.89 -34.44
C GLU A 829 4.12 33.48 -35.80
N THR A 830 3.91 32.74 -36.91
CA THR A 830 4.28 33.14 -38.28
C THR A 830 3.15 33.75 -39.10
N THR A 831 1.88 33.50 -38.77
CA THR A 831 0.73 33.95 -39.57
C THR A 831 -0.12 35.01 -38.87
N THR A 832 -0.24 34.93 -37.55
CA THR A 832 -1.21 35.65 -36.72
C THR A 832 -0.59 35.99 -35.36
N PRO A 833 0.58 36.68 -35.34
CA PRO A 833 1.40 36.80 -34.12
C PRO A 833 0.72 37.55 -32.98
N ASN A 834 -0.20 38.48 -33.28
CA ASN A 834 -0.90 39.25 -32.23
C ASN A 834 -1.96 38.39 -31.53
N GLU A 835 -2.80 37.74 -32.33
CA GLU A 835 -3.83 36.81 -31.90
C GLU A 835 -3.22 35.60 -31.18
N PHE A 836 -2.11 35.06 -31.69
CA PHE A 836 -1.35 33.97 -31.07
C PHE A 836 -0.75 34.36 -29.71
N ASN A 837 -0.18 35.55 -29.59
CA ASN A 837 0.34 36.05 -28.30
C ASN A 837 -0.77 36.40 -27.30
N ALA A 838 -1.97 36.77 -27.76
CA ALA A 838 -3.15 36.87 -26.90
C ALA A 838 -3.70 35.49 -26.48
N ALA A 839 -3.75 34.52 -27.40
CA ALA A 839 -4.28 33.18 -27.16
C ALA A 839 -3.40 32.33 -26.22
N LYS A 840 -2.07 32.56 -26.22
CA LYS A 840 -1.13 31.83 -25.35
C LYS A 840 -1.42 31.96 -23.85
N VAL A 841 -1.96 33.09 -23.40
CA VAL A 841 -2.51 33.26 -22.03
C VAL A 841 -3.84 34.01 -22.12
N SER A 842 -4.93 33.26 -22.37
CA SER A 842 -6.20 33.81 -22.82
C SER A 842 -7.26 34.05 -21.75
N LEU A 843 -7.07 33.56 -20.51
CA LEU A 843 -8.09 33.50 -19.45
C LEU A 843 -9.41 32.83 -19.88
N GLY A 844 -9.44 32.14 -21.03
CA GLY A 844 -10.67 31.65 -21.67
C GLY A 844 -11.66 32.73 -22.13
N VAL A 845 -11.29 34.03 -22.14
CA VAL A 845 -12.20 35.13 -22.55
C VAL A 845 -12.21 35.39 -24.06
N LEU A 846 -11.34 34.71 -24.82
CA LEU A 846 -11.24 34.82 -26.28
C LEU A 846 -12.08 33.76 -27.03
N GLY A 847 -12.63 32.78 -26.31
CA GLY A 847 -13.26 31.57 -26.85
C GLY A 847 -12.66 30.29 -26.28
N VAL A 848 -13.00 29.14 -26.87
CA VAL A 848 -12.58 27.81 -26.40
C VAL A 848 -11.38 27.32 -27.21
N VAL A 849 -10.24 27.08 -26.56
CA VAL A 849 -9.12 26.36 -27.21
C VAL A 849 -9.56 24.94 -27.51
N SER A 850 -9.43 24.51 -28.77
CA SER A 850 -9.75 23.16 -29.22
C SER A 850 -8.50 22.29 -29.22
N GLN A 851 -7.42 22.74 -29.88
CA GLN A 851 -6.18 22.00 -30.05
C GLN A 851 -4.94 22.88 -29.87
N VAL A 852 -3.82 22.27 -29.49
CA VAL A 852 -2.53 22.95 -29.29
C VAL A 852 -1.40 22.08 -29.86
N THR A 853 -0.54 22.68 -30.69
CA THR A 853 0.64 22.03 -31.27
C THR A 853 1.88 22.45 -30.48
N PHE A 854 2.46 21.49 -29.74
CA PHE A 854 3.67 21.69 -28.96
C PHE A 854 4.93 21.40 -29.78
N LYS A 855 5.98 22.21 -29.57
CA LYS A 855 7.36 21.91 -29.97
C LYS A 855 8.07 21.19 -28.82
N LEU A 856 8.53 19.98 -29.12
CA LEU A 856 9.20 19.09 -28.16
C LEU A 856 10.72 19.03 -28.43
N GLN A 857 11.42 18.31 -27.57
CA GLN A 857 12.84 17.96 -27.71
C GLN A 857 13.01 16.43 -27.77
N PRO A 858 14.15 15.90 -28.23
CA PRO A 858 14.48 14.48 -28.06
C PRO A 858 14.51 14.09 -26.58
N MET A 859 14.16 12.84 -26.24
CA MET A 859 14.17 12.37 -24.85
C MET A 859 15.55 12.49 -24.20
N PHE A 860 15.59 13.05 -22.99
CA PHE A 860 16.80 13.26 -22.21
C PHE A 860 16.64 12.78 -20.76
N LYS A 861 17.76 12.65 -20.04
CA LYS A 861 17.77 12.32 -18.61
C LYS A 861 18.11 13.55 -17.76
N ARG A 862 17.70 13.50 -16.50
CA ARG A 862 18.00 14.49 -15.45
C ARG A 862 18.73 13.83 -14.28
N SER A 863 19.51 14.63 -13.56
CA SER A 863 20.26 14.28 -12.37
C SER A 863 19.85 15.21 -11.23
N LEU A 864 19.11 14.69 -10.26
CA LEU A 864 18.48 15.48 -9.19
C LEU A 864 19.14 15.22 -7.83
N THR A 865 19.48 16.28 -7.10
CA THR A 865 19.96 16.27 -5.71
C THR A 865 19.30 17.37 -4.88
N TYR A 866 18.61 17.01 -3.81
CA TYR A 866 18.18 17.98 -2.78
C TYR A 866 19.31 18.24 -1.77
N THR A 867 19.37 19.44 -1.20
CA THR A 867 20.34 19.79 -0.14
C THR A 867 19.77 20.87 0.77
N MET A 868 19.59 20.58 2.06
CA MET A 868 19.16 21.55 3.07
C MET A 868 20.35 22.36 3.60
N ARG A 869 20.20 23.69 3.68
CA ARG A 869 21.19 24.62 4.27
C ARG A 869 20.48 25.61 5.20
N ASN A 870 21.25 26.37 5.98
CA ASN A 870 20.74 27.59 6.62
C ASN A 870 20.37 28.62 5.55
N ASP A 871 19.42 29.51 5.83
CA ASP A 871 18.96 30.52 4.88
C ASP A 871 19.83 31.79 4.81
N SER A 872 20.97 31.81 5.51
CA SER A 872 21.79 33.01 5.77
C SER A 872 22.24 33.75 4.51
N ASP A 873 22.65 33.03 3.46
CA ASP A 873 23.05 33.55 2.15
C ASP A 873 21.93 33.45 1.09
N PHE A 874 20.69 33.17 1.51
CA PHE A 874 19.62 32.80 0.57
C PHE A 874 19.25 33.93 -0.40
N GLY A 875 19.26 35.19 0.04
CA GLY A 875 18.94 36.33 -0.82
C GLY A 875 19.92 36.47 -2.00
N GLU A 876 21.18 36.11 -1.79
CA GLU A 876 22.25 36.07 -2.79
C GLU A 876 22.14 34.83 -3.69
N GLN A 877 21.85 33.66 -3.12
CA GLN A 877 21.68 32.44 -3.92
C GLN A 877 20.42 32.48 -4.79
N ALA A 878 19.32 33.04 -4.30
CA ALA A 878 18.06 33.21 -5.03
C ALA A 878 18.21 33.99 -6.34
N VAL A 879 19.18 34.91 -6.43
CA VAL A 879 19.48 35.66 -7.67
C VAL A 879 20.26 34.82 -8.68
N THR A 880 21.06 33.83 -8.25
CA THR A 880 22.08 33.18 -9.11
C THR A 880 21.89 31.68 -9.35
N PHE A 881 21.15 30.97 -8.50
CA PHE A 881 21.06 29.50 -8.53
C PHE A 881 20.38 28.95 -9.80
N GLY A 882 19.29 29.58 -10.27
CA GLY A 882 18.61 29.24 -11.53
C GLY A 882 19.43 29.48 -12.80
N LYS A 883 20.56 30.21 -12.70
CA LYS A 883 21.53 30.38 -13.80
C LYS A 883 22.68 29.36 -13.72
N LYS A 884 22.74 28.56 -12.65
CA LYS A 884 23.72 27.47 -12.44
C LYS A 884 23.13 26.09 -12.73
N HIS A 885 21.81 25.93 -12.55
CA HIS A 885 21.10 24.67 -12.72
C HIS A 885 19.83 24.85 -13.56
N GLU A 886 19.54 23.93 -14.48
CA GLU A 886 18.48 24.12 -15.49
C GLU A 886 17.06 24.06 -14.90
N PHE A 887 16.80 23.09 -14.02
CA PHE A 887 15.48 22.84 -13.41
C PHE A 887 15.45 23.18 -11.91
N ALA A 888 16.32 24.10 -11.47
CA ALA A 888 16.44 24.47 -10.06
C ALA A 888 15.14 25.04 -9.47
N ASP A 889 14.83 24.65 -8.24
CA ASP A 889 13.85 25.30 -7.38
C ASP A 889 14.34 25.33 -5.92
N PHE A 890 13.60 26.02 -5.06
CA PHE A 890 13.82 26.00 -3.62
C PHE A 890 12.53 25.71 -2.85
N LEU A 891 12.70 25.16 -1.65
CA LEU A 891 11.68 25.15 -0.61
C LEU A 891 12.24 25.92 0.60
N TRP A 892 11.73 27.12 0.84
CA TRP A 892 12.16 27.98 1.96
C TRP A 892 11.27 27.74 3.19
N LEU A 893 11.93 27.59 4.34
CA LEU A 893 11.37 27.38 5.66
C LEU A 893 11.84 28.56 6.56
N PRO A 894 11.16 29.72 6.51
CA PRO A 894 11.65 30.95 7.13
C PRO A 894 11.67 30.91 8.66
N SER A 895 10.69 30.25 9.29
CA SER A 895 10.60 30.09 10.74
C SER A 895 11.63 29.07 11.27
N GLN A 896 12.02 28.10 10.45
CA GLN A 896 13.15 27.20 10.74
C GLN A 896 14.53 27.78 10.38
N GLY A 897 14.58 28.90 9.63
CA GLY A 897 15.82 29.48 9.11
C GLY A 897 16.56 28.57 8.11
N LYS A 898 15.81 27.72 7.37
CA LYS A 898 16.34 26.71 6.45
C LYS A 898 15.85 26.90 5.02
N VAL A 899 16.67 26.51 4.05
CA VAL A 899 16.28 26.38 2.64
C VAL A 899 16.70 25.01 2.14
N VAL A 900 15.80 24.31 1.45
CA VAL A 900 16.13 23.14 0.66
C VAL A 900 16.33 23.56 -0.79
N TYR A 901 17.54 23.32 -1.30
CA TYR A 901 17.95 23.61 -2.66
C TYR A 901 17.75 22.36 -3.52
N ARG A 902 17.04 22.47 -4.64
CA ARG A 902 16.97 21.43 -5.67
C ARG A 902 17.99 21.72 -6.76
N ARG A 903 19.07 20.93 -6.81
CA ARG A 903 19.99 20.87 -7.96
C ARG A 903 19.46 19.82 -8.92
N ASP A 904 19.15 20.20 -10.15
CA ASP A 904 18.44 19.35 -11.10
C ASP A 904 18.79 19.78 -12.53
N ASP A 905 19.56 18.93 -13.21
CA ASP A 905 20.27 19.25 -14.45
C ASP A 905 20.15 18.13 -15.47
N ARG A 906 20.27 18.46 -16.77
CA ARG A 906 20.36 17.44 -17.83
C ARG A 906 21.63 16.61 -17.72
N VAL A 907 21.49 15.32 -18.04
CA VAL A 907 22.62 14.40 -18.28
C VAL A 907 22.38 13.60 -19.56
N ALA A 908 23.45 13.05 -20.13
CA ALA A 908 23.39 12.28 -21.36
C ALA A 908 22.46 11.06 -21.22
N VAL A 909 21.72 10.71 -22.28
CA VAL A 909 20.67 9.68 -22.23
C VAL A 909 21.20 8.28 -21.86
N ASN A 910 22.49 8.02 -22.16
CA ASN A 910 23.21 6.80 -21.79
C ASN A 910 23.68 6.75 -20.32
N THR A 911 23.50 7.82 -19.54
CA THR A 911 23.88 7.85 -18.12
C THR A 911 23.01 6.86 -17.33
N SER A 912 23.62 6.06 -16.46
CA SER A 912 22.93 5.02 -15.70
C SER A 912 21.88 5.59 -14.74
N GLY A 913 20.82 4.80 -14.49
CA GLY A 913 19.71 5.16 -13.61
C GLY A 913 18.34 5.20 -14.31
N ASN A 914 17.31 4.69 -13.63
CA ASN A 914 15.90 4.71 -14.05
C ASN A 914 15.01 5.39 -12.98
N GLY A 915 15.47 6.52 -12.43
CA GLY A 915 14.81 7.25 -11.36
C GLY A 915 13.35 7.62 -11.65
N LEU A 916 12.62 7.89 -10.57
CA LEU A 916 11.24 8.36 -10.58
C LEU A 916 11.08 9.45 -9.52
N TYR A 917 10.38 10.52 -9.87
CA TYR A 917 9.85 11.51 -8.95
C TYR A 917 8.34 11.31 -8.82
N ASP A 918 7.88 10.87 -7.65
CA ASP A 918 6.45 10.87 -7.31
C ASP A 918 6.25 11.61 -5.98
N PHE A 919 5.91 12.90 -6.07
CA PHE A 919 5.91 13.82 -4.92
C PHE A 919 4.93 13.37 -3.85
N LEU A 920 5.41 13.19 -2.60
CA LEU A 920 4.61 12.58 -1.53
C LEU A 920 3.23 13.25 -1.30
N PRO A 921 3.10 14.58 -1.23
CA PRO A 921 1.80 15.25 -1.16
C PRO A 921 0.87 15.06 -2.38
N PHE A 922 1.39 14.65 -3.54
CA PHE A 922 0.58 14.35 -4.74
C PHE A 922 0.22 12.86 -4.87
N ARG A 923 0.63 12.03 -3.90
CA ARG A 923 0.16 10.65 -3.73
C ARG A 923 -1.14 10.63 -2.95
N SER A 924 -1.89 9.55 -3.11
CA SER A 924 -3.13 9.30 -2.37
C SER A 924 -2.86 8.85 -0.94
N GLN A 925 -3.64 9.37 0.01
CA GLN A 925 -3.50 9.13 1.44
C GLN A 925 -4.86 8.64 2.00
N LEU A 926 -4.89 7.97 3.17
CA LEU A 926 -6.17 7.61 3.79
C LEU A 926 -6.97 8.88 4.13
N SER A 927 -8.23 8.92 3.71
CA SER A 927 -9.16 10.02 4.01
C SER A 927 -9.31 10.27 5.52
N VAL A 928 -9.21 9.22 6.33
CA VAL A 928 -9.21 9.28 7.80
C VAL A 928 -7.94 9.94 8.34
N ALA A 929 -6.77 9.65 7.77
CA ALA A 929 -5.51 10.26 8.20
C ALA A 929 -5.48 11.77 7.85
N ILE A 930 -5.90 12.13 6.63
CA ILE A 930 -6.03 13.53 6.22
C ILE A 930 -7.04 14.26 7.14
N ALA A 931 -8.17 13.63 7.47
CA ALA A 931 -9.16 14.20 8.38
C ALA A 931 -8.63 14.44 9.81
N ILE A 932 -7.75 13.57 10.31
CA ILE A 932 -7.06 13.74 11.61
C ILE A 932 -6.05 14.89 11.53
N ILE A 933 -5.23 14.97 10.47
CA ILE A 933 -4.29 16.07 10.23
C ILE A 933 -5.05 17.40 10.20
N ARG A 934 -6.13 17.47 9.42
CA ARG A 934 -6.97 18.66 9.30
C ARG A 934 -7.61 19.05 10.63
N SER A 935 -8.17 18.10 11.38
CA SER A 935 -8.74 18.36 12.71
C SER A 935 -7.68 18.83 13.72
N SER A 936 -6.44 18.37 13.60
CA SER A 936 -5.31 18.85 14.41
C SER A 936 -4.95 20.29 14.06
N GLU A 937 -4.90 20.66 12.77
CA GLU A 937 -4.65 22.05 12.36
C GLU A 937 -5.79 22.98 12.79
N GLU A 938 -7.05 22.59 12.58
CA GLU A 938 -8.23 23.35 13.04
C GLU A 938 -8.25 23.53 14.57
N THR A 939 -7.72 22.55 15.32
CA THR A 939 -7.53 22.64 16.78
C THR A 939 -6.42 23.63 17.14
N GLN A 940 -5.27 23.58 16.46
CA GLN A 940 -4.15 24.52 16.67
C GLN A 940 -4.53 25.96 16.33
N GLU A 941 -5.31 26.16 15.27
CA GLU A 941 -5.90 27.46 14.90
C GLU A 941 -6.84 27.98 16.00
N ARG A 942 -7.80 27.16 16.43
CA ARG A 942 -8.78 27.50 17.48
C ARG A 942 -8.12 27.88 18.81
N PHE A 943 -7.09 27.14 19.24
CA PHE A 943 -6.37 27.40 20.49
C PHE A 943 -5.14 28.30 20.32
N ARG A 944 -4.86 28.79 19.10
CA ARG A 944 -3.73 29.66 18.74
C ARG A 944 -2.35 29.06 19.07
N ASP A 945 -2.22 27.74 18.93
CA ASP A 945 -1.01 27.00 19.29
C ASP A 945 0.08 27.13 18.21
N ALA A 946 0.76 28.28 18.23
CA ALA A 946 1.93 28.55 17.40
C ALA A 946 3.06 27.53 17.63
N ASN A 947 3.20 27.00 18.86
CA ASN A 947 4.25 26.03 19.18
C ASN A 947 3.95 24.68 18.49
N GLY A 948 2.73 24.18 18.60
CA GLY A 948 2.27 22.98 17.92
C GLY A 948 2.37 23.09 16.40
N LYS A 949 2.06 24.26 15.82
CA LYS A 949 2.30 24.52 14.38
C LYS A 949 3.79 24.41 14.04
N CYS A 950 4.69 25.04 14.80
CA CYS A 950 6.14 24.95 14.54
C CYS A 950 6.73 23.54 14.73
N VAL A 951 6.22 22.76 15.70
CA VAL A 951 6.63 21.36 15.90
C VAL A 951 6.16 20.49 14.73
N GLY A 952 4.91 20.65 14.28
CA GLY A 952 4.38 19.96 13.10
C GLY A 952 5.12 20.34 11.81
N ALA A 953 5.42 21.63 11.63
CA ALA A 953 6.20 22.13 10.50
C ALA A 953 7.62 21.52 10.45
N THR A 954 8.30 21.45 11.59
CA THR A 954 9.65 20.87 11.70
C THR A 954 9.64 19.36 11.45
N LEU A 955 8.57 18.67 11.87
CA LEU A 955 8.33 17.26 11.54
C LEU A 955 8.15 17.07 10.03
N ILE A 956 7.25 17.82 9.40
CA ILE A 956 6.89 17.67 7.99
C ILE A 956 8.09 17.99 7.10
N SER A 957 8.82 19.09 7.36
CA SER A 957 10.04 19.44 6.61
C SER A 957 11.12 18.37 6.73
N SER A 958 11.39 17.89 7.95
CA SER A 958 12.40 16.87 8.23
C SER A 958 12.06 15.52 7.58
N THR A 959 10.79 15.13 7.62
CA THR A 959 10.37 13.81 7.12
C THR A 959 10.26 13.80 5.60
N LEU A 960 9.80 14.88 4.96
CA LEU A 960 9.87 15.02 3.50
C LEU A 960 11.33 15.06 3.00
N PHE A 961 12.23 15.77 3.68
CA PHE A 961 13.65 15.77 3.32
C PHE A 961 14.28 14.38 3.50
N GLY A 962 14.00 13.69 4.61
CA GLY A 962 14.49 12.33 4.89
C GLY A 962 13.91 11.23 3.99
N THR A 963 12.73 11.46 3.39
CA THR A 963 12.12 10.62 2.35
C THR A 963 12.37 11.14 0.93
N SER A 964 13.31 12.08 0.77
CA SER A 964 13.76 12.62 -0.51
C SER A 964 12.62 13.16 -1.40
N TYR A 965 11.60 13.73 -0.76
CA TYR A 965 10.36 14.22 -1.36
C TYR A 965 9.61 13.20 -2.25
N GLY A 966 9.86 11.91 -2.06
CA GLY A 966 9.28 10.84 -2.88
C GLY A 966 10.07 10.48 -4.14
N LEU A 967 11.34 10.92 -4.25
CA LEU A 967 12.27 10.39 -5.26
C LEU A 967 12.65 8.94 -4.96
N THR A 968 12.83 8.15 -6.01
CA THR A 968 13.41 6.80 -5.92
C THR A 968 14.46 6.57 -6.99
N ASN A 969 15.50 5.81 -6.65
CA ASN A 969 16.46 5.28 -7.60
C ASN A 969 15.82 4.06 -8.27
N ASN A 970 15.93 3.99 -9.60
CA ASN A 970 15.34 2.92 -10.44
C ASN A 970 13.82 2.74 -10.35
N GLY A 971 13.09 3.66 -9.70
CA GLY A 971 11.63 3.64 -9.61
C GLY A 971 11.03 2.83 -8.46
N VAL A 972 11.86 2.36 -7.51
CA VAL A 972 11.42 1.47 -6.42
C VAL A 972 11.75 2.04 -5.04
N ILE A 973 13.03 2.33 -4.77
CA ILE A 973 13.51 2.77 -3.45
C ILE A 973 14.54 3.89 -3.59
N PHE A 974 14.57 4.82 -2.64
CA PHE A 974 15.66 5.80 -2.55
C PHE A 974 16.93 5.15 -2.00
N THR A 975 18.00 5.13 -2.78
CA THR A 975 19.33 4.62 -2.40
C THR A 975 20.36 5.72 -2.23
N GLY A 976 20.10 6.94 -2.73
CA GLY A 976 21.01 8.08 -2.59
C GLY A 976 20.92 9.08 -3.76
N TYR A 977 21.55 10.23 -3.56
CA TYR A 977 21.72 11.26 -4.59
C TYR A 977 23.05 11.07 -5.36
N PRO A 978 23.12 11.47 -6.64
CA PRO A 978 22.03 12.00 -7.45
C PRO A 978 21.03 10.92 -7.89
N VAL A 979 19.76 11.28 -7.99
CA VAL A 979 18.72 10.43 -8.59
C VAL A 979 18.67 10.74 -10.08
N ILE A 980 19.05 9.75 -10.90
CA ILE A 980 19.16 9.89 -12.36
C ILE A 980 18.01 9.14 -13.04
N GLY A 981 17.23 9.84 -13.89
CA GLY A 981 16.08 9.28 -14.58
C GLY A 981 15.66 10.10 -15.82
N SER A 982 14.83 9.52 -16.68
CA SER A 982 14.32 10.20 -17.90
C SER A 982 13.38 11.36 -17.56
N GLN A 983 13.38 12.42 -18.37
CA GLN A 983 12.59 13.64 -18.17
C GLN A 983 11.11 13.35 -17.84
N ASN A 984 10.47 12.46 -18.61
CA ASN A 984 9.07 12.05 -18.42
C ASN A 984 8.77 11.35 -17.06
N ARG A 985 9.80 10.92 -16.32
CA ARG A 985 9.71 10.31 -14.98
C ARG A 985 10.17 11.25 -13.85
N MET A 986 10.78 12.40 -14.18
CA MET A 986 11.42 13.30 -13.22
C MET A 986 10.75 14.69 -13.13
N MET A 987 9.92 15.07 -14.12
CA MET A 987 9.40 16.43 -14.25
C MET A 987 8.12 16.74 -13.46
N SER A 988 7.20 15.78 -13.34
CA SER A 988 5.85 15.97 -12.78
C SER A 988 5.34 14.69 -12.13
N SER A 989 4.41 14.79 -11.18
CA SER A 989 3.81 13.66 -10.45
C SER A 989 2.33 13.92 -10.08
N GLY A 990 1.64 12.91 -9.54
CA GLY A 990 0.19 12.98 -9.32
C GLY A 990 -0.52 11.64 -9.16
N SER A 991 0.13 10.64 -8.57
CA SER A 991 -0.40 9.26 -8.49
C SER A 991 -1.76 9.14 -7.78
N CYS A 992 -2.19 10.14 -7.00
CA CYS A 992 -3.55 10.21 -6.43
C CYS A 992 -4.69 10.28 -7.48
N LEU A 993 -4.38 10.52 -8.76
CA LEU A 993 -5.36 10.64 -9.85
C LEU A 993 -5.64 9.31 -10.59
N ASP A 994 -4.79 8.31 -10.42
CA ASP A 994 -4.55 7.29 -11.46
C ASP A 994 -5.12 5.89 -11.14
N SER A 995 -6.28 5.82 -10.48
CA SER A 995 -6.69 4.58 -9.82
C SER A 995 -8.18 4.25 -9.82
N LEU A 996 -8.51 3.07 -9.28
CA LEU A 996 -9.89 2.56 -9.16
C LEU A 996 -10.61 3.22 -7.98
N GLN A 997 -11.92 3.37 -8.09
CA GLN A 997 -12.81 3.82 -7.02
C GLN A 997 -12.74 2.88 -5.80
N ASP A 998 -12.28 3.38 -4.64
CA ASP A 998 -12.23 2.63 -3.36
C ASP A 998 -13.31 3.03 -2.34
N GLY A 999 -14.19 3.99 -2.67
CA GLY A 999 -15.24 4.48 -1.78
C GLY A 999 -14.77 5.59 -0.84
N LEU A 1000 -13.79 6.40 -1.27
CA LEU A 1000 -13.09 7.41 -0.46
C LEU A 1000 -12.36 6.84 0.76
N ILE A 1001 -11.84 5.60 0.67
CA ILE A 1001 -10.89 5.09 1.68
C ILE A 1001 -9.57 5.85 1.53
N THR A 1002 -9.11 6.06 0.30
CA THR A 1002 -8.00 6.93 -0.07
C THR A 1002 -8.40 7.97 -1.12
N ALA A 1003 -7.77 9.15 -1.05
CA ALA A 1003 -8.00 10.25 -1.99
C ALA A 1003 -6.76 11.15 -2.11
N CYS A 1004 -6.79 12.11 -3.04
CA CYS A 1004 -5.89 13.28 -3.00
C CYS A 1004 -6.19 14.11 -1.75
N ALA A 1005 -5.16 14.71 -1.12
CA ALA A 1005 -5.31 15.40 0.16
C ALA A 1005 -6.32 16.57 0.16
N TRP A 1006 -6.47 17.23 -0.99
CA TRP A 1006 -7.37 18.37 -1.25
C TRP A 1006 -8.76 18.00 -1.79
N ASP A 1007 -9.16 16.72 -1.78
CA ASP A 1007 -10.45 16.31 -2.32
C ASP A 1007 -11.62 16.80 -1.44
N SER A 1008 -12.49 17.63 -2.00
CA SER A 1008 -13.60 18.28 -1.26
C SER A 1008 -14.69 17.34 -0.76
N ARG A 1009 -14.67 16.05 -1.11
CA ARG A 1009 -15.61 15.03 -0.58
C ARG A 1009 -15.19 14.47 0.78
N ILE A 1010 -13.95 14.75 1.23
CA ILE A 1010 -13.43 14.33 2.54
C ILE A 1010 -13.16 15.55 3.43
N ASN A 1011 -12.87 15.34 4.71
CA ASN A 1011 -12.48 16.42 5.63
C ASN A 1011 -11.00 16.81 5.44
N GLY A 1012 -10.61 17.09 4.19
CA GLY A 1012 -9.22 17.18 3.75
C GLY A 1012 -8.54 18.55 3.92
N GLU A 1013 -7.46 18.75 3.16
CA GLU A 1013 -6.80 20.04 3.00
C GLU A 1013 -7.76 21.09 2.41
N PHE A 1014 -8.04 22.14 3.18
CA PHE A 1014 -8.79 23.32 2.71
C PHE A 1014 -7.95 24.57 2.94
N PHE A 1015 -7.42 25.13 1.85
CA PHE A 1015 -6.39 26.17 1.88
C PHE A 1015 -6.70 27.35 0.93
N HIS A 1016 -6.00 28.46 1.15
CA HIS A 1016 -5.69 29.43 0.11
C HIS A 1016 -4.31 29.09 -0.47
N GLN A 1017 -4.07 29.46 -1.73
CA GLN A 1017 -2.76 29.38 -2.35
C GLN A 1017 -2.50 30.67 -3.13
N THR A 1018 -1.50 31.43 -2.71
CA THR A 1018 -1.12 32.70 -3.33
C THR A 1018 0.20 32.50 -4.05
N THR A 1019 0.29 32.95 -5.30
CA THR A 1019 1.49 32.81 -6.12
C THR A 1019 1.75 34.11 -6.87
N PHE A 1020 2.92 34.70 -6.69
CA PHE A 1020 3.32 35.94 -7.37
C PHE A 1020 4.79 35.91 -7.80
N SER A 1021 5.10 36.60 -8.90
CA SER A 1021 6.45 36.77 -9.46
C SER A 1021 7.12 38.03 -8.93
N VAL A 1022 8.22 37.88 -8.20
CA VAL A 1022 9.11 39.01 -7.86
C VAL A 1022 10.31 38.99 -8.80
N SER A 1023 10.57 40.11 -9.48
CA SER A 1023 11.70 40.21 -10.41
C SER A 1023 13.04 39.89 -9.73
N LEU A 1024 13.97 39.24 -10.43
CA LEU A 1024 15.26 38.84 -9.86
C LEU A 1024 16.11 40.03 -9.37
N THR A 1025 15.87 41.24 -9.87
CA THR A 1025 16.50 42.48 -9.39
C THR A 1025 16.02 42.90 -7.99
N GLN A 1026 14.85 42.44 -7.56
CA GLN A 1026 14.19 42.83 -6.30
C GLN A 1026 14.06 41.67 -5.30
N VAL A 1027 14.22 40.42 -5.75
CA VAL A 1027 13.97 39.21 -4.96
C VAL A 1027 14.73 39.16 -3.62
N LYS A 1028 15.98 39.65 -3.60
CA LYS A 1028 16.80 39.73 -2.37
C LYS A 1028 16.18 40.65 -1.32
N SER A 1029 15.67 41.81 -1.75
CA SER A 1029 15.04 42.79 -0.86
C SER A 1029 13.71 42.26 -0.31
N PHE A 1030 12.92 41.59 -1.15
CA PHE A 1030 11.67 40.95 -0.73
C PHE A 1030 11.89 39.81 0.29
N ILE A 1031 12.90 38.95 0.08
CA ILE A 1031 13.33 37.95 1.05
C ILE A 1031 13.73 38.63 2.39
N ASN A 1032 14.42 39.77 2.34
CA ASN A 1032 14.82 40.51 3.54
C ASN A 1032 13.64 41.17 4.29
N ASP A 1033 12.58 41.60 3.60
CA ASP A 1033 11.34 42.05 4.26
C ASP A 1033 10.63 40.90 4.98
N ILE A 1034 10.49 39.72 4.34
CA ILE A 1034 9.94 38.51 4.98
C ILE A 1034 10.78 38.11 6.20
N LYS A 1035 12.11 38.13 6.09
CA LYS A 1035 13.01 37.89 7.24
C LYS A 1035 12.86 38.95 8.32
N SER A 1036 12.44 40.17 7.99
CA SER A 1036 12.19 41.23 8.97
C SER A 1036 10.87 41.02 9.71
N LEU A 1037 9.85 40.44 9.06
CA LEU A 1037 8.65 39.94 9.74
C LEU A 1037 8.97 38.76 10.67
N ILE A 1038 9.77 37.79 10.23
CA ILE A 1038 10.25 36.67 11.07
C ILE A 1038 11.03 37.15 12.31
N LYS A 1039 11.80 38.23 12.21
CA LYS A 1039 12.50 38.82 13.38
C LYS A 1039 11.54 39.40 14.44
N ILE A 1040 10.33 39.82 14.04
CA ILE A 1040 9.32 40.38 14.95
C ILE A 1040 8.55 39.25 15.66
N GLU A 1041 8.25 38.16 14.95
CA GLU A 1041 7.63 36.95 15.50
C GLU A 1041 8.15 35.72 14.74
N PRO A 1042 9.14 35.00 15.29
CA PRO A 1042 9.76 33.86 14.63
C PRO A 1042 8.78 32.73 14.28
N LYS A 1043 7.64 32.62 14.98
CA LYS A 1043 6.66 31.55 14.80
C LYS A 1043 5.59 31.87 13.75
N SER A 1044 5.60 33.09 13.21
CA SER A 1044 4.55 33.61 12.33
C SER A 1044 4.29 32.76 11.09
N LEU A 1045 5.36 32.20 10.48
CA LEU A 1045 5.25 31.44 9.23
C LEU A 1045 5.33 29.91 9.41
N CYS A 1046 5.33 29.40 10.65
CA CYS A 1046 5.19 27.97 10.92
C CYS A 1046 3.87 27.39 10.33
N GLY A 1047 2.85 28.23 10.14
CA GLY A 1047 1.63 27.86 9.43
C GLY A 1047 1.82 27.60 7.93
N LEU A 1048 2.81 28.23 7.29
CA LEU A 1048 3.20 27.93 5.90
C LEU A 1048 4.01 26.63 5.81
N GLU A 1049 4.89 26.42 6.78
CA GLU A 1049 5.79 25.26 6.83
C GLU A 1049 5.08 23.92 7.12
N LEU A 1050 3.87 23.96 7.72
CA LEU A 1050 2.95 22.81 7.72
C LEU A 1050 2.54 22.41 6.29
N HIS A 1051 2.26 23.39 5.44
CA HIS A 1051 1.95 23.23 4.01
C HIS A 1051 3.25 23.24 3.18
N TYR A 1052 4.28 22.58 3.72
CA TYR A 1052 5.61 22.34 3.16
C TYR A 1052 6.55 23.56 3.06
N GLY A 1053 6.05 24.78 3.29
CA GLY A 1053 6.83 26.02 3.24
C GLY A 1053 6.56 26.84 1.98
N ILE A 1054 7.49 27.72 1.63
CA ILE A 1054 7.39 28.57 0.43
C ILE A 1054 8.16 27.89 -0.70
N LEU A 1055 7.44 27.38 -1.71
CA LEU A 1055 8.04 26.83 -2.93
C LEU A 1055 8.39 27.99 -3.87
N MET A 1056 9.63 28.02 -4.37
CA MET A 1056 10.17 29.15 -5.12
C MET A 1056 10.75 28.69 -6.46
N ARG A 1057 10.16 29.18 -7.56
CA ARG A 1057 10.36 28.67 -8.93
C ARG A 1057 10.71 29.76 -9.93
N TYR A 1058 11.69 29.52 -10.79
CA TYR A 1058 12.19 30.50 -11.76
C TYR A 1058 11.31 30.59 -13.01
N VAL A 1059 11.10 31.82 -13.47
CA VAL A 1059 10.43 32.15 -14.73
C VAL A 1059 11.19 33.24 -15.49
N THR A 1060 11.11 33.22 -16.81
CA THR A 1060 11.60 34.31 -17.68
C THR A 1060 10.46 35.25 -18.07
N SER A 1061 10.77 36.32 -18.80
CA SER A 1061 9.76 37.03 -19.58
C SER A 1061 9.16 36.12 -20.65
N SER A 1062 7.94 36.47 -21.10
CA SER A 1062 7.15 35.73 -22.08
C SER A 1062 6.54 36.70 -23.11
N PRO A 1063 6.51 36.36 -24.42
CA PRO A 1063 5.83 37.15 -25.44
C PRO A 1063 4.30 37.11 -25.37
N ALA A 1064 3.70 36.21 -24.57
CA ALA A 1064 2.25 36.18 -24.39
C ALA A 1064 1.75 37.45 -23.69
N TYR A 1065 0.65 38.04 -24.14
CA TYR A 1065 0.23 39.38 -23.70
C TYR A 1065 -0.16 39.50 -22.22
N LEU A 1066 -0.59 38.39 -21.59
CA LEU A 1066 -0.83 38.26 -20.15
C LEU A 1066 0.20 37.33 -19.46
N GLY A 1067 1.34 37.13 -20.11
CA GLY A 1067 2.49 36.35 -19.62
C GLY A 1067 3.40 37.15 -18.66
N LYS A 1068 4.47 36.52 -18.19
CA LYS A 1068 5.44 37.14 -17.26
C LYS A 1068 6.25 38.24 -17.98
N GLU A 1069 6.48 39.37 -17.31
CA GLU A 1069 7.09 40.57 -17.94
C GLU A 1069 8.63 40.66 -17.83
N THR A 1070 9.27 39.89 -16.93
CA THR A 1070 10.73 39.91 -16.66
C THR A 1070 11.24 38.56 -16.17
N GLU A 1071 12.57 38.36 -16.11
CA GLU A 1071 13.14 37.30 -15.26
C GLU A 1071 12.69 37.50 -13.80
N ALA A 1072 12.10 36.47 -13.21
CA ALA A 1072 11.54 36.52 -11.88
C ALA A 1072 11.65 35.17 -11.14
N LEU A 1073 11.40 35.24 -9.84
CA LEU A 1073 11.17 34.08 -8.99
C LEU A 1073 9.70 34.15 -8.53
N ASP A 1074 8.93 33.12 -8.87
CA ASP A 1074 7.57 32.91 -8.37
C ASP A 1074 7.63 32.30 -6.97
N PHE A 1075 6.88 32.87 -6.04
CA PHE A 1075 6.73 32.38 -4.67
C PHE A 1075 5.34 31.76 -4.52
N ASP A 1076 5.26 30.43 -4.45
CA ASP A 1076 4.02 29.72 -4.11
C ASP A 1076 3.88 29.61 -2.59
N ILE A 1077 2.85 30.24 -2.04
CA ILE A 1077 2.52 30.26 -0.61
C ILE A 1077 1.18 29.55 -0.41
N THR A 1078 1.21 28.36 0.18
CA THR A 1078 0.00 27.56 0.50
C THR A 1078 -0.30 27.68 2.00
N TYR A 1079 -1.55 27.95 2.40
CA TYR A 1079 -1.87 28.17 3.80
C TYR A 1079 -3.32 27.88 4.18
N TYR A 1080 -3.52 27.50 5.44
CA TYR A 1080 -4.82 27.20 6.05
C TYR A 1080 -5.91 28.24 5.72
N ARG A 1081 -7.06 27.73 5.25
CA ARG A 1081 -8.33 28.45 5.14
C ARG A 1081 -9.31 27.88 6.17
N ALA A 1082 -9.92 28.76 6.96
CA ALA A 1082 -10.95 28.35 7.92
C ALA A 1082 -12.23 27.90 7.22
N LYS A 1083 -13.05 27.05 7.85
CA LYS A 1083 -14.39 26.73 7.32
C LYS A 1083 -15.41 27.83 7.63
N ASP A 1084 -15.29 28.50 8.77
CA ASP A 1084 -15.99 29.76 9.08
C ASP A 1084 -15.29 30.95 8.37
N PRO A 1085 -15.96 31.70 7.47
CA PRO A 1085 -15.37 32.87 6.81
C PRO A 1085 -15.08 34.04 7.75
N LEU A 1086 -15.64 34.05 8.96
CA LEU A 1086 -15.40 35.06 9.98
C LEU A 1086 -14.38 34.58 11.04
N ALA A 1087 -13.63 33.50 10.80
CA ALA A 1087 -12.57 33.02 11.69
C ALA A 1087 -11.17 33.40 11.13
N PRO A 1088 -10.51 34.43 11.70
CA PRO A 1088 -9.15 34.78 11.33
C PRO A 1088 -8.17 33.65 11.66
N ARG A 1089 -7.17 33.43 10.79
CA ARG A 1089 -6.11 32.45 11.06
C ARG A 1089 -5.07 32.99 12.06
N LEU A 1090 -4.31 32.07 12.65
CA LEU A 1090 -3.14 32.37 13.46
C LEU A 1090 -2.10 33.11 12.59
N TYR A 1091 -1.73 34.32 12.99
CA TYR A 1091 -0.88 35.24 12.22
C TYR A 1091 -1.45 35.61 10.83
N GLU A 1092 -2.78 35.70 10.70
CA GLU A 1092 -3.53 36.31 9.58
C GLU A 1092 -2.78 37.48 8.92
N ASP A 1093 -2.42 38.44 9.77
CA ASP A 1093 -1.77 39.71 9.48
C ASP A 1093 -0.37 39.59 8.90
N PHE A 1094 0.40 38.57 9.28
CA PHE A 1094 1.72 38.33 8.68
C PHE A 1094 1.59 37.83 7.23
N ILE A 1095 0.59 36.99 6.96
CA ILE A 1095 0.36 36.49 5.60
C ILE A 1095 -0.20 37.61 4.71
N GLU A 1096 -1.21 38.35 5.18
CA GLU A 1096 -1.75 39.50 4.44
C GLU A 1096 -0.69 40.58 4.15
N GLU A 1097 0.25 40.80 5.07
CA GLU A 1097 1.34 41.75 4.87
C GLU A 1097 2.34 41.25 3.82
N ILE A 1098 2.69 39.96 3.79
CA ILE A 1098 3.56 39.39 2.75
C ILE A 1098 2.91 39.51 1.36
N GLU A 1099 1.61 39.24 1.25
CA GLU A 1099 0.86 39.44 0.01
C GLU A 1099 0.91 40.91 -0.44
N GLN A 1100 0.66 41.86 0.48
CA GLN A 1100 0.66 43.30 0.15
C GLN A 1100 2.06 43.85 -0.15
N ILE A 1101 3.11 43.37 0.53
CA ILE A 1101 4.51 43.68 0.23
C ILE A 1101 4.83 43.23 -1.20
N ALA A 1102 4.50 41.98 -1.57
CA ALA A 1102 4.76 41.50 -2.92
C ALA A 1102 3.99 42.32 -3.96
N LEU A 1103 2.67 42.42 -3.80
CA LEU A 1103 1.77 42.95 -4.83
C LEU A 1103 1.86 44.47 -4.99
N PHE A 1104 2.12 45.22 -3.92
CA PHE A 1104 2.09 46.69 -3.93
C PHE A 1104 3.47 47.33 -3.72
N LYS A 1105 4.30 46.87 -2.76
CA LYS A 1105 5.67 47.41 -2.58
C LYS A 1105 6.62 47.00 -3.71
N TYR A 1106 6.57 45.74 -4.15
CA TYR A 1106 7.46 45.21 -5.21
C TYR A 1106 6.80 45.08 -6.60
N ASN A 1107 5.53 45.51 -6.72
CA ASN A 1107 4.73 45.44 -7.95
C ASN A 1107 4.68 44.03 -8.59
N ALA A 1108 4.68 42.97 -7.77
CA ALA A 1108 4.73 41.59 -8.25
C ALA A 1108 3.51 41.21 -9.12
N LEU A 1109 3.74 40.31 -10.09
CA LEU A 1109 2.68 39.80 -10.98
C LEU A 1109 2.05 38.53 -10.39
N PRO A 1110 0.73 38.48 -10.14
CA PRO A 1110 0.07 37.28 -9.64
C PRO A 1110 -0.06 36.21 -10.72
N HIS A 1111 -0.02 34.94 -10.32
CA HIS A 1111 -0.42 33.81 -11.16
C HIS A 1111 -1.95 33.74 -11.29
N TRP A 1112 -2.46 33.76 -12.53
CA TRP A 1112 -3.90 33.82 -12.85
C TRP A 1112 -4.75 32.70 -12.25
N GLY A 1113 -4.18 31.50 -12.10
CA GLY A 1113 -4.89 30.33 -11.56
C GLY A 1113 -4.91 30.16 -10.03
N LYS A 1114 -4.33 31.08 -9.24
CA LYS A 1114 -4.04 30.84 -7.81
C LYS A 1114 -4.63 31.87 -6.83
N ASN A 1115 -4.48 33.16 -7.07
CA ASN A 1115 -4.60 34.13 -5.99
C ASN A 1115 -6.04 34.44 -5.50
N ARG A 1116 -6.12 35.09 -4.33
CA ARG A 1116 -7.35 35.74 -3.79
C ARG A 1116 -7.67 37.02 -4.58
N ASN A 1117 -8.89 37.55 -4.47
CA ASN A 1117 -9.35 38.69 -5.28
C ASN A 1117 -8.45 39.94 -5.16
N LEU A 1118 -7.92 40.24 -3.96
CA LEU A 1118 -7.06 41.40 -3.72
C LEU A 1118 -5.83 41.47 -4.65
N ALA A 1119 -5.33 40.33 -5.11
CA ALA A 1119 -4.18 40.27 -6.01
C ALA A 1119 -4.51 40.72 -7.44
N PHE A 1120 -5.80 40.71 -7.80
CA PHE A 1120 -6.28 41.11 -9.11
C PHE A 1120 -6.83 42.55 -9.15
N ASP A 1121 -6.89 43.26 -8.02
CA ASP A 1121 -7.32 44.66 -8.03
C ASP A 1121 -6.27 45.54 -8.73
N GLY A 1122 -6.73 46.32 -9.71
CA GLY A 1122 -5.88 47.12 -10.62
C GLY A 1122 -4.83 46.34 -11.42
N VAL A 1123 -4.76 45.01 -11.34
CA VAL A 1123 -3.64 44.17 -11.78
C VAL A 1123 -3.26 44.36 -13.25
N ILE A 1124 -4.26 44.61 -14.09
CA ILE A 1124 -4.08 44.73 -15.53
C ILE A 1124 -3.10 45.86 -15.89
N LYS A 1125 -3.01 46.90 -15.05
CA LYS A 1125 -2.06 48.02 -15.19
C LYS A 1125 -0.58 47.60 -15.10
N LYS A 1126 -0.28 46.37 -14.67
CA LYS A 1126 1.07 45.81 -14.55
C LYS A 1126 1.56 45.13 -15.84
N TYR A 1127 0.67 44.87 -16.80
CA TYR A 1127 0.99 44.18 -18.07
C TYR A 1127 1.07 45.19 -19.23
N LYS A 1128 2.12 45.11 -20.04
CA LYS A 1128 2.40 46.11 -21.10
C LYS A 1128 1.47 45.97 -22.31
N ASN A 1129 1.12 44.73 -22.68
CA ASN A 1129 0.43 44.42 -23.94
C ASN A 1129 -1.11 44.39 -23.86
N VAL A 1130 -1.68 44.94 -22.78
CA VAL A 1130 -3.12 44.90 -22.50
C VAL A 1130 -3.99 45.54 -23.58
N PRO A 1131 -3.68 46.71 -24.17
CA PRO A 1131 -4.49 47.27 -25.24
C PRO A 1131 -4.57 46.34 -26.47
N ALA A 1132 -3.50 45.60 -26.76
CA ALA A 1132 -3.49 44.62 -27.84
C ALA A 1132 -4.33 43.37 -27.48
N PHE A 1133 -4.23 42.88 -26.24
CA PHE A 1133 -5.08 41.79 -25.75
C PHE A 1133 -6.58 42.14 -25.80
N LEU A 1134 -6.96 43.33 -25.32
CA LEU A 1134 -8.34 43.80 -25.33
C LEU A 1134 -8.87 43.97 -26.75
N LYS A 1135 -8.05 44.46 -27.70
CA LYS A 1135 -8.42 44.53 -29.12
C LYS A 1135 -8.65 43.14 -29.75
N VAL A 1136 -7.82 42.14 -29.42
CA VAL A 1136 -8.06 40.76 -29.87
C VAL A 1136 -9.37 40.24 -29.27
N LYS A 1137 -9.60 40.44 -27.96
CA LYS A 1137 -10.84 40.07 -27.26
C LYS A 1137 -12.08 40.67 -27.93
N GLU A 1138 -12.07 41.98 -28.19
CA GLU A 1138 -13.17 42.69 -28.83
C GLU A 1138 -13.46 42.16 -30.25
N SER A 1139 -12.43 41.81 -31.03
CA SER A 1139 -12.59 41.23 -32.38
C SER A 1139 -12.95 39.73 -32.41
N TYR A 1140 -12.96 39.06 -31.26
CA TYR A 1140 -13.30 37.64 -31.11
C TYR A 1140 -14.66 37.45 -30.41
N ASP A 1141 -14.96 38.30 -29.44
CA ASP A 1141 -16.17 38.24 -28.60
C ASP A 1141 -16.67 39.68 -28.28
N PRO A 1142 -17.16 40.43 -29.28
CA PRO A 1142 -17.59 41.82 -29.10
C PRO A 1142 -18.83 41.96 -28.20
N THR A 1143 -19.65 40.91 -28.12
CA THR A 1143 -20.83 40.84 -27.24
C THR A 1143 -20.51 40.30 -25.84
N GLY A 1144 -19.27 39.88 -25.59
CA GLY A 1144 -18.81 39.44 -24.28
C GLY A 1144 -19.50 38.14 -23.79
N LEU A 1145 -19.80 37.20 -24.69
CA LEU A 1145 -20.38 35.90 -24.36
C LEU A 1145 -19.46 35.05 -23.49
N PHE A 1146 -18.14 35.12 -23.70
CA PHE A 1146 -17.14 34.50 -22.84
C PHE A 1146 -16.67 35.42 -21.70
N SER A 1147 -17.07 36.69 -21.70
CA SER A 1147 -16.87 37.61 -20.56
C SER A 1147 -17.83 37.31 -19.40
N THR A 1148 -17.37 37.63 -18.20
CA THR A 1148 -18.11 37.57 -16.94
C THR A 1148 -17.83 38.86 -16.17
N GLU A 1149 -18.68 39.22 -15.21
CA GLU A 1149 -18.45 40.40 -14.37
C GLU A 1149 -17.03 40.36 -13.76
N TRP A 1150 -16.61 39.19 -13.28
CA TRP A 1150 -15.30 39.02 -12.66
C TRP A 1150 -14.13 39.03 -13.66
N THR A 1151 -14.29 38.49 -14.87
CA THR A 1151 -13.22 38.62 -15.88
C THR A 1151 -13.06 40.07 -16.33
N ASP A 1152 -14.17 40.81 -16.42
CA ASP A 1152 -14.17 42.19 -16.87
C ASP A 1152 -13.63 43.14 -15.78
N GLN A 1153 -13.82 42.79 -14.50
CA GLN A 1153 -13.15 43.42 -13.34
C GLN A 1153 -11.62 43.23 -13.40
N ILE A 1154 -11.11 41.99 -13.52
CA ILE A 1154 -9.65 41.75 -13.49
C ILE A 1154 -8.93 42.22 -14.76
N LEU A 1155 -9.65 42.37 -15.88
CA LEU A 1155 -9.17 42.99 -17.11
C LEU A 1155 -9.31 44.53 -17.12
N GLY A 1156 -9.84 45.13 -16.05
CA GLY A 1156 -10.03 46.58 -15.93
C GLY A 1156 -11.04 47.19 -16.91
N ILE A 1157 -11.93 46.36 -17.47
CA ILE A 1157 -12.99 46.77 -18.40
C ILE A 1157 -14.15 47.40 -17.61
N LYS A 1158 -14.50 46.84 -16.44
CA LYS A 1158 -15.63 47.33 -15.63
C LYS A 1158 -15.46 47.00 -14.14
N GLY A 1159 -15.48 48.02 -13.29
CA GLY A 1159 -15.42 47.86 -11.82
C GLY A 1159 -14.06 47.38 -11.31
N ASN A 1160 -14.05 46.75 -10.14
CA ASN A 1160 -12.89 46.06 -9.57
C ASN A 1160 -13.32 44.72 -8.94
N ALA A 1161 -12.36 43.85 -8.64
CA ALA A 1161 -12.64 42.52 -8.08
C ALA A 1161 -12.93 42.53 -6.57
N THR A 1162 -13.03 43.72 -5.95
CA THR A 1162 -13.06 43.93 -4.50
C THR A 1162 -14.50 43.82 -3.98
N ILE A 1163 -14.74 42.90 -3.04
CA ILE A 1163 -16.06 42.66 -2.45
C ILE A 1163 -16.04 43.08 -0.98
N VAL A 1164 -16.57 44.27 -0.69
CA VAL A 1164 -16.65 44.84 0.66
C VAL A 1164 -17.83 44.21 1.42
N LYS A 1165 -17.55 43.63 2.60
CA LYS A 1165 -18.52 43.07 3.55
C LYS A 1165 -17.81 42.74 4.87
N ASN A 1166 -18.58 42.48 5.94
CA ASN A 1166 -18.02 42.00 7.22
C ASN A 1166 -17.11 40.76 6.97
N GLY A 1167 -15.89 40.79 7.51
CA GLY A 1167 -14.89 39.74 7.31
C GLY A 1167 -14.21 39.67 5.92
N CYS A 1168 -14.40 40.65 5.03
CA CYS A 1168 -13.91 40.54 3.64
C CYS A 1168 -12.37 40.41 3.50
N ALA A 1169 -11.59 40.91 4.45
CA ALA A 1169 -10.13 40.85 4.37
C ALA A 1169 -9.59 39.43 4.66
N LEU A 1170 -10.23 38.72 5.60
CA LEU A 1170 -9.87 37.35 5.99
C LEU A 1170 -9.90 36.37 4.79
N GLU A 1171 -10.89 36.50 3.92
CA GLU A 1171 -11.03 35.74 2.65
C GLU A 1171 -10.23 36.35 1.47
N GLY A 1172 -9.59 37.50 1.67
CA GLY A 1172 -8.82 38.21 0.64
C GLY A 1172 -9.69 38.84 -0.45
N LEU A 1173 -10.93 39.21 -0.09
CA LEU A 1173 -11.91 39.85 -0.96
C LEU A 1173 -11.82 41.37 -0.95
N CYS A 1174 -11.20 41.93 0.08
CA CYS A 1174 -10.90 43.36 0.20
C CYS A 1174 -9.54 43.54 0.90
N ILE A 1175 -8.94 44.71 0.76
CA ILE A 1175 -7.97 45.21 1.73
C ILE A 1175 -8.78 45.81 2.90
N CYS A 1176 -8.32 45.65 4.15
CA CYS A 1176 -9.08 46.19 5.28
C CYS A 1176 -9.04 47.74 5.30
N SER A 1177 -10.19 48.36 5.48
CA SER A 1177 -10.34 49.80 5.75
C SER A 1177 -10.93 50.00 7.14
N GLU A 1178 -11.98 49.24 7.46
CA GLU A 1178 -12.73 49.26 8.69
C GLU A 1178 -12.48 48.01 9.54
N ASP A 1179 -12.63 48.12 10.87
CA ASP A 1179 -12.42 47.00 11.78
C ASP A 1179 -13.43 45.86 11.56
N ALA A 1180 -14.61 46.15 11.02
CA ALA A 1180 -15.62 45.17 10.59
C ALA A 1180 -15.10 44.17 9.52
N HIS A 1181 -14.09 44.55 8.72
CA HIS A 1181 -13.50 43.68 7.71
C HIS A 1181 -12.66 42.54 8.31
N CYS A 1182 -12.35 42.61 9.61
CA CYS A 1182 -11.40 41.73 10.31
C CYS A 1182 -12.01 40.83 11.40
N ALA A 1183 -13.34 40.84 11.59
CA ALA A 1183 -14.03 40.18 12.71
C ALA A 1183 -13.65 40.76 14.10
N PRO A 1184 -14.10 41.99 14.43
CA PRO A 1184 -13.72 42.70 15.65
C PRO A 1184 -14.21 41.99 16.92
N THR A 1185 -15.33 41.27 16.84
CA THR A 1185 -15.89 40.40 17.90
C THR A 1185 -14.97 39.24 18.30
N LYS A 1186 -13.93 38.92 17.50
CA LYS A 1186 -12.88 37.95 17.82
C LYS A 1186 -11.55 38.62 18.22
N GLY A 1187 -11.56 39.92 18.47
CA GLY A 1187 -10.40 40.72 18.88
C GLY A 1187 -9.43 41.08 17.75
N TYR A 1188 -9.90 41.05 16.49
CA TYR A 1188 -9.10 41.34 15.30
C TYR A 1188 -9.57 42.63 14.62
N LEU A 1189 -8.66 43.60 14.49
CA LEU A 1189 -8.94 44.95 14.00
C LEU A 1189 -8.03 45.32 12.83
N CYS A 1190 -8.45 46.25 11.97
CA CYS A 1190 -7.73 46.66 10.78
C CYS A 1190 -6.60 47.64 11.10
N ARG A 1191 -5.33 47.22 11.01
CA ARG A 1191 -4.18 48.01 11.46
C ARG A 1191 -3.07 48.09 10.39
N PRO A 1192 -2.15 49.06 10.50
CA PRO A 1192 -0.98 49.14 9.62
C PRO A 1192 -0.09 47.89 9.74
N GLY A 1193 0.65 47.57 8.67
CA GLY A 1193 1.67 46.53 8.69
C GLY A 1193 2.81 46.78 9.68
N LYS A 1194 3.60 45.73 9.93
CA LYS A 1194 4.71 45.67 10.88
C LYS A 1194 6.01 46.16 10.26
N VAL A 1195 6.28 45.76 9.01
CA VAL A 1195 7.44 46.16 8.19
C VAL A 1195 7.02 47.16 7.10
N TYR A 1196 5.89 46.93 6.43
CA TYR A 1196 5.34 47.81 5.37
C TYR A 1196 4.10 48.55 5.91
N LYS A 1197 4.25 49.84 6.24
CA LYS A 1197 3.25 50.60 7.02
C LYS A 1197 2.01 50.98 6.23
N GLU A 1198 2.15 50.99 4.92
CA GLU A 1198 1.10 51.24 3.93
C GLU A 1198 0.18 50.00 3.77
N ALA A 1199 0.65 48.80 4.13
CA ALA A 1199 -0.21 47.62 4.19
C ALA A 1199 -1.27 47.76 5.29
N ARG A 1200 -2.46 47.23 5.01
CA ARG A 1200 -3.61 47.22 5.93
C ARG A 1200 -4.02 45.79 6.20
N VAL A 1201 -3.87 45.35 7.44
CA VAL A 1201 -3.94 43.94 7.83
C VAL A 1201 -4.75 43.72 9.11
N CYS A 1202 -5.41 42.58 9.18
CA CYS A 1202 -6.26 42.16 10.29
C CYS A 1202 -5.40 41.67 11.47
N THR A 1203 -4.98 42.62 12.30
CA THR A 1203 -4.12 42.39 13.46
C THR A 1203 -4.96 42.09 14.69
N ARG A 1204 -4.58 41.05 15.46
CA ARG A 1204 -5.19 40.78 16.77
C ARG A 1204 -4.71 41.78 17.80
N VAL A 1205 -5.63 42.42 18.52
CA VAL A 1205 -5.34 43.40 19.57
C VAL A 1205 -5.67 42.82 20.95
N SER A 1206 -4.69 42.85 21.86
CA SER A 1206 -4.86 42.42 23.25
C SER A 1206 -5.62 43.46 24.08
N GLY A 1207 -6.60 43.02 24.87
CA GLY A 1207 -7.38 43.87 25.80
C GLY A 1207 -8.86 44.06 25.44
N ILE A 1208 -9.31 43.57 24.29
CA ILE A 1208 -10.72 43.67 23.86
C ILE A 1208 -11.52 42.51 24.46
N ASN A 1209 -11.94 42.67 25.72
CA ASN A 1209 -13.01 41.88 26.33
C ASN A 1209 -14.25 42.77 26.54
N GLU A 1210 -15.43 42.22 26.23
CA GLU A 1210 -16.70 42.52 26.95
C GLU A 1210 -17.21 43.98 26.95
N ALA A 1211 -17.00 44.73 25.87
CA ALA A 1211 -17.58 46.08 25.66
C ALA A 1211 -18.57 46.20 24.47
N LEU A 1212 -18.77 45.13 23.68
CA LEU A 1212 -19.58 45.14 22.45
C LEU A 1212 -20.56 43.94 22.36
N SER A 1213 -21.06 43.49 23.50
CA SER A 1213 -22.03 42.39 23.62
C SER A 1213 -23.38 42.84 24.21
N VAL A 1214 -23.64 44.15 24.27
CA VAL A 1214 -24.92 44.75 24.73
C VAL A 1214 -25.31 45.94 23.84
N SER A 1215 -25.82 45.63 22.64
CA SER A 1215 -26.66 46.50 21.80
C SER A 1215 -27.36 45.65 20.74
#